data_AF-A0A7W0MXX6-F1
#
_entry.id   AF-A0A7W0MXX6-F1
#
_cell.length_a   1.000
_cell.length_b   1.000
_cell.length_c   1.000
_cell.angle_alpha   90.00
_cell.angle_beta   90.00
_cell.angle_gamma   90.00
#
_symmetry.space_group_name_H-M   'P 1'
#
loop_
_entity.id
_entity.type
_entity.pdbx_description
1 polymer ?
#
loop_
_entity_poly.entity_id
_entity_poly.type
_entity_poly.pdbx_seq_one_letter_code
_entity_poly.pdbx_strand_id
1 'polypeptide(L)'
;MRFRGTLVFLLALVVGASATGTALAQNARWSLTDSASPLYHDLQATNVPYLAWSGEQLRLVKCDPRITTTGQDADVLVVDWSGAVFQQPHVISRTVAFSTGGTGAQAGRGCVAATLDSVKPGLAVVKLVITDSAGNEVLKHQFLAGWLALEDVTLTPAPGVTLTDVAGGPGDPLIARVRGRLPLGNNFSELGLGGSIMLPDAYASLATRLARSANVSLDRNPLLWDIHDDTTTLEGHVVGSPCPADGTARLPDRDAVDTCAGGPKIGSFARVFGGLTGVFGPGLGPFDPLHPNTFLPDGKLDAGDAPMPPARIDFSIAPNTGAASDIGGVGSFVRYDKAEAYTRISPTSEAPHNFYAPFYVSFIPGTSKPAIAQPTSGTTQAAEENNFPGYLHNGGAGGRYESWDIARVLRTATATETLCRVRGMDFFDTPEGAQSVVVYSDEHGEARVRFLPGRGAFFDSLPGLSRNANGGCDIEGVNPIGTAAVTATARYPYQPVTAADVVSGTLTKTVTSLFRKQITCVPKGTSAFDRNIQLCTAEARGINGSGLVFADELVCFTADRNAEALFLQDGFPRVTDPNGINRLCTRLRFPQGPADADAFAVVEVVNTNGGTVDVGVYFEEEELFRNTRANFDPIAPGPVNTATPAASSSAAPTAPPATAATTAATTTSATTTARRAAVASARLATLAGQRYLVVRVTGPARSARIKVTLIGASGKALGIAVRAIRTNRLTRVPNLRIGKAVRSVRVAVIG
;
A
#
# COMPACT_ATOMS: atom_id res chain seq x y z
N MET A 1 -28.79 26.30 -75.65
CA MET A 1 -29.74 26.47 -74.53
C MET A 1 -28.94 26.53 -73.21
N ARG A 2 -29.40 27.40 -72.30
CA ARG A 2 -28.89 27.71 -70.94
C ARG A 2 -28.79 26.42 -70.07
N PHE A 3 -28.04 26.27 -68.97
CA PHE A 3 -27.84 27.14 -67.79
C PHE A 3 -26.61 26.67 -66.95
N ARG A 4 -26.09 27.59 -66.12
CA ARG A 4 -25.11 27.40 -65.02
C ARG A 4 -25.72 26.66 -63.81
N GLY A 5 -24.88 26.12 -62.90
CA GLY A 5 -25.30 25.77 -61.53
C GLY A 5 -24.21 25.19 -60.62
N THR A 6 -23.93 25.91 -59.53
CA THR A 6 -22.95 25.65 -58.46
C THR A 6 -23.65 25.08 -57.21
N LEU A 7 -22.93 24.31 -56.38
CA LEU A 7 -23.10 24.06 -54.94
C LEU A 7 -24.33 23.27 -54.41
N VAL A 8 -24.10 22.29 -53.51
CA VAL A 8 -24.44 22.34 -52.06
C VAL A 8 -24.10 20.98 -51.38
N PHE A 9 -23.60 21.09 -50.15
CA PHE A 9 -23.31 20.09 -49.12
C PHE A 9 -24.33 18.95 -48.97
N LEU A 10 -23.84 17.72 -48.75
CA LEU A 10 -24.49 16.78 -47.83
C LEU A 10 -23.44 15.93 -47.10
N LEU A 11 -23.25 16.25 -45.82
CA LEU A 11 -22.45 15.51 -44.85
C LEU A 11 -23.30 14.32 -44.37
N ALA A 12 -23.07 13.11 -44.90
CA ALA A 12 -23.67 11.89 -44.38
C ALA A 12 -22.71 11.24 -43.37
N LEU A 13 -22.94 11.54 -42.09
CA LEU A 13 -22.28 10.93 -40.95
C LEU A 13 -22.84 9.49 -40.81
N VAL A 14 -22.09 8.49 -41.26
CA VAL A 14 -22.39 7.08 -40.98
C VAL A 14 -21.82 6.73 -39.59
N VAL A 15 -22.70 6.72 -38.59
CA VAL A 15 -22.41 6.21 -37.24
C VAL A 15 -22.40 4.68 -37.30
N GLY A 16 -21.21 4.11 -37.43
CA GLY A 16 -20.95 2.68 -37.21
C GLY A 16 -20.56 2.45 -35.74
N ALA A 17 -21.52 2.07 -34.92
CA ALA A 17 -21.32 1.71 -33.53
C ALA A 17 -20.40 0.48 -33.39
N SER A 18 -19.30 0.65 -32.64
CA SER A 18 -18.58 -0.46 -32.01
C SER A 18 -18.50 -0.15 -30.53
N ALA A 19 -19.31 -0.88 -29.75
CA ALA A 19 -19.46 -0.74 -28.32
C ALA A 19 -18.20 -1.22 -27.59
N THR A 20 -17.26 -0.31 -27.34
CA THR A 20 -16.37 -0.43 -26.18
C THR A 20 -17.09 0.20 -25.01
N GLY A 21 -17.51 -0.64 -24.05
CA GLY A 21 -18.07 -0.20 -22.78
C GLY A 21 -17.01 0.51 -21.94
N THR A 22 -16.75 1.78 -22.26
CA THR A 22 -16.23 2.73 -21.28
C THR A 22 -17.44 3.16 -20.44
N ALA A 23 -17.51 2.70 -19.19
CA ALA A 23 -18.39 3.30 -18.21
C ALA A 23 -17.98 4.79 -18.08
N LEU A 24 -18.75 5.67 -18.72
CA LEU A 24 -18.74 7.09 -18.39
C LEU A 24 -19.34 7.17 -16.99
N ALA A 25 -18.50 7.32 -15.97
CA ALA A 25 -18.94 7.79 -14.67
C ALA A 25 -19.61 9.16 -14.91
N GLN A 26 -20.93 9.20 -14.90
CA GLN A 26 -21.68 10.44 -14.90
C GLN A 26 -21.54 11.02 -13.50
N ASN A 27 -20.70 12.05 -13.36
CA ASN A 27 -20.57 12.80 -12.12
C ASN A 27 -21.86 13.60 -11.91
N ALA A 28 -22.84 13.03 -11.21
CA ALA A 28 -23.93 13.82 -10.65
C ALA A 28 -23.35 14.73 -9.54
N ARG A 29 -23.90 15.95 -9.40
CA ARG A 29 -23.46 16.96 -8.43
C ARG A 29 -24.68 17.63 -7.82
N TRP A 30 -24.63 17.96 -6.53
CA TRP A 30 -25.69 18.70 -5.86
C TRP A 30 -25.59 20.20 -6.18
N SER A 31 -26.74 20.86 -6.37
CA SER A 31 -26.83 22.33 -6.40
C SER A 31 -27.35 22.82 -5.05
N LEU A 32 -26.53 23.55 -4.29
CA LEU A 32 -26.88 24.11 -2.97
C LEU A 32 -27.94 25.22 -3.00
N THR A 33 -28.57 25.48 -4.15
CA THR A 33 -29.63 26.49 -4.30
C THR A 33 -31.00 26.03 -3.78
N ASP A 34 -31.20 24.74 -3.53
CA ASP A 34 -32.43 24.24 -2.93
C ASP A 34 -32.43 24.51 -1.42
N SER A 35 -33.24 25.50 -1.02
CA SER A 35 -33.31 26.05 0.34
C SER A 35 -34.05 25.15 1.33
N ALA A 36 -34.23 23.87 1.02
CA ALA A 36 -34.77 22.90 1.95
C ALA A 36 -33.66 22.56 2.96
N SER A 37 -33.84 22.95 4.22
CA SER A 37 -32.90 22.66 5.30
C SER A 37 -32.47 21.18 5.26
N PRO A 38 -31.18 20.86 5.05
CA PRO A 38 -30.69 19.48 4.91
C PRO A 38 -30.73 18.68 6.22
N LEU A 39 -31.26 19.27 7.30
CA LEU A 39 -31.08 18.77 8.65
C LEU A 39 -31.81 17.46 8.95
N TYR A 40 -32.77 17.00 8.15
CA TYR A 40 -33.46 15.73 8.42
C TYR A 40 -34.04 15.11 7.14
N HIS A 41 -33.18 14.66 6.22
CA HIS A 41 -33.62 13.62 5.29
C HIS A 41 -33.81 12.33 6.07
N ASP A 42 -35.03 11.80 6.10
CA ASP A 42 -35.26 10.43 6.58
C ASP A 42 -34.51 9.48 5.64
N LEU A 43 -33.37 8.95 6.07
CA LEU A 43 -32.55 8.04 5.26
C LEU A 43 -33.31 6.75 4.92
N GLN A 44 -34.32 6.39 5.71
CA GLN A 44 -35.23 5.28 5.41
C GLN A 44 -36.34 5.66 4.42
N ALA A 45 -36.32 6.86 3.83
CA ALA A 45 -37.18 7.26 2.73
C ALA A 45 -36.54 7.03 1.36
N THR A 46 -35.24 6.70 1.31
CA THR A 46 -34.49 6.37 0.10
C THR A 46 -34.23 4.87 0.04
N ASN A 47 -34.17 4.30 -1.17
CA ASN A 47 -33.91 2.89 -1.41
C ASN A 47 -32.42 2.53 -1.59
N VAL A 48 -31.52 3.06 -0.76
CA VAL A 48 -30.10 2.65 -0.80
C VAL A 48 -30.01 1.13 -0.60
N PRO A 49 -29.25 0.39 -1.43
CA PRO A 49 -29.25 -1.07 -1.36
C PRO A 49 -28.48 -1.57 -0.15
N TYR A 50 -29.07 -2.53 0.56
CA TYR A 50 -28.37 -3.32 1.57
C TYR A 50 -27.60 -4.43 0.86
N LEU A 51 -26.28 -4.46 0.99
CA LEU A 51 -25.42 -5.43 0.32
C LEU A 51 -24.88 -6.48 1.27
N ALA A 52 -24.80 -7.71 0.79
CA ALA A 52 -24.19 -8.86 1.44
C ALA A 52 -23.38 -9.67 0.41
N TRP A 53 -22.48 -10.52 0.87
CA TRP A 53 -21.94 -11.61 0.06
C TRP A 53 -22.95 -12.76 -0.01
N SER A 54 -22.95 -13.52 -1.11
CA SER A 54 -23.77 -14.73 -1.21
C SER A 54 -23.49 -15.66 -0.03
N GLY A 55 -24.53 -16.16 0.61
CA GLY A 55 -24.44 -16.90 1.87
C GLY A 55 -24.68 -16.01 3.10
N GLU A 56 -24.44 -14.70 3.08
CA GLU A 56 -24.77 -13.87 4.24
C GLU A 56 -26.28 -13.66 4.41
N GLN A 57 -26.69 -13.41 5.65
CA GLN A 57 -28.04 -12.97 5.98
C GLN A 57 -28.08 -11.44 6.05
N LEU A 58 -29.17 -10.85 5.58
CA LEU A 58 -29.48 -9.42 5.67
C LEU A 58 -30.67 -9.20 6.58
N ARG A 59 -30.51 -8.36 7.60
CA ARG A 59 -31.62 -7.82 8.38
C ARG A 59 -32.03 -6.48 7.78
N LEU A 60 -33.31 -6.36 7.45
CA LEU A 60 -33.95 -5.14 6.98
C LEU A 60 -34.87 -4.62 8.07
N VAL A 61 -34.77 -3.35 8.41
CA VAL A 61 -35.60 -2.74 9.45
C VAL A 61 -36.22 -1.45 8.95
N LYS A 62 -37.52 -1.26 9.22
CA LYS A 62 -38.21 0.02 9.01
C LYS A 62 -38.79 0.50 10.34
N CYS A 63 -38.47 1.75 10.70
CA CYS A 63 -39.08 2.45 11.82
C CYS A 63 -39.96 3.59 11.32
N ASP A 64 -41.19 3.70 11.85
CA ASP A 64 -42.17 4.73 11.49
C ASP A 64 -43.13 4.94 12.67
N PRO A 65 -43.56 6.19 12.97
CA PRO A 65 -44.50 6.46 14.06
C PRO A 65 -45.88 5.80 13.90
N ARG A 66 -46.25 5.34 12.70
CA ARG A 66 -47.48 4.57 12.46
C ARG A 66 -47.37 3.10 12.87
N ILE A 67 -46.16 2.60 13.12
CA ILE A 67 -45.93 1.22 13.54
C ILE A 67 -46.18 1.11 15.04
N THR A 68 -47.02 0.15 15.44
CA THR A 68 -47.29 -0.19 16.83
C THR A 68 -46.83 -1.62 17.11
N THR A 69 -46.34 -1.90 18.32
CA THR A 69 -45.87 -3.24 18.71
C THR A 69 -46.99 -4.22 19.03
N THR A 70 -48.25 -3.76 18.99
CA THR A 70 -49.46 -4.55 19.24
C THR A 70 -50.55 -4.17 18.23
N GLY A 71 -51.44 -5.10 17.92
CA GLY A 71 -52.59 -4.84 17.04
C GLY A 71 -52.25 -4.63 15.56
N GLN A 72 -51.04 -5.00 15.14
CA GLN A 72 -50.56 -4.96 13.76
C GLN A 72 -49.88 -6.26 13.38
N ASP A 73 -49.98 -6.62 12.11
CA ASP A 73 -49.28 -7.74 11.49
C ASP A 73 -48.38 -7.22 10.36
N ALA A 74 -47.27 -7.94 10.10
CA ALA A 74 -46.31 -7.56 9.07
C ALA A 74 -45.99 -8.73 8.13
N ASP A 75 -46.07 -8.44 6.83
CA ASP A 75 -45.69 -9.35 5.76
C ASP A 75 -44.47 -8.81 5.02
N VAL A 76 -43.53 -9.72 4.71
CA VAL A 76 -42.33 -9.41 3.94
C VAL A 76 -42.28 -10.32 2.73
N LEU A 77 -42.17 -9.70 1.55
CA LEU A 77 -42.29 -10.37 0.26
C LEU A 77 -41.11 -9.99 -0.64
N VAL A 78 -40.46 -10.97 -1.26
CA VAL A 78 -39.58 -10.73 -2.39
C VAL A 78 -40.46 -10.56 -3.62
N VAL A 79 -40.56 -9.33 -4.15
CA VAL A 79 -41.44 -9.02 -5.28
C VAL A 79 -40.72 -9.07 -6.62
N ASP A 80 -39.40 -8.95 -6.59
CA ASP A 80 -38.56 -9.06 -7.78
C ASP A 80 -37.16 -9.61 -7.44
N TRP A 81 -36.54 -10.33 -8.38
CA TRP A 81 -35.25 -10.99 -8.22
C TRP A 81 -34.46 -11.12 -9.53
N SER A 82 -33.22 -10.60 -9.53
CA SER A 82 -32.34 -10.67 -10.69
C SER A 82 -31.47 -11.93 -10.80
N GLY A 83 -31.39 -12.73 -9.73
CA GLY A 83 -30.52 -13.90 -9.64
C GLY A 83 -31.13 -15.17 -10.24
N ALA A 84 -30.74 -16.34 -9.72
CA ALA A 84 -31.30 -17.60 -10.20
C ALA A 84 -32.80 -17.72 -9.85
N VAL A 85 -33.66 -17.95 -10.85
CA VAL A 85 -35.13 -17.90 -10.74
C VAL A 85 -35.69 -18.85 -9.67
N PHE A 86 -35.11 -20.04 -9.54
CA PHE A 86 -35.57 -21.07 -8.59
C PHE A 86 -34.93 -20.96 -7.20
N GLN A 87 -34.08 -19.97 -6.97
CA GLN A 87 -33.31 -19.77 -5.74
C GLN A 87 -33.34 -18.29 -5.36
N GLN A 88 -34.56 -17.80 -5.13
CA GLN A 88 -34.79 -16.46 -4.62
C GLN A 88 -34.38 -16.38 -3.15
N PRO A 89 -34.04 -15.18 -2.64
CA PRO A 89 -33.87 -14.97 -1.21
C PRO A 89 -35.14 -15.37 -0.47
N HIS A 90 -34.98 -15.96 0.71
CA HIS A 90 -36.11 -16.33 1.55
C HIS A 90 -36.14 -15.50 2.82
N VAL A 91 -37.34 -15.16 3.27
CA VAL A 91 -37.53 -14.56 4.58
C VAL A 91 -37.43 -15.67 5.62
N ILE A 92 -36.49 -15.53 6.55
CA ILE A 92 -36.30 -16.53 7.61
C ILE A 92 -37.51 -16.45 8.54
N SER A 93 -38.20 -17.58 8.68
CA SER A 93 -39.40 -17.67 9.52
C SER A 93 -39.12 -17.21 10.95
N ARG A 94 -40.09 -16.51 11.56
CA ARG A 94 -40.00 -15.93 12.92
C ARG A 94 -38.96 -14.82 13.13
N THR A 95 -38.34 -14.33 12.06
CA THR A 95 -37.48 -13.12 12.13
C THR A 95 -38.24 -11.84 11.85
N VAL A 96 -39.47 -11.93 11.32
CA VAL A 96 -40.39 -10.79 11.22
C VAL A 96 -40.87 -10.44 12.62
N ALA A 97 -40.40 -9.32 13.14
CA ALA A 97 -40.65 -8.95 14.53
C ALA A 97 -40.84 -7.44 14.70
N PHE A 98 -41.82 -7.08 15.54
CA PHE A 98 -42.04 -5.71 15.98
C PHE A 98 -41.16 -5.39 17.18
N SER A 99 -40.64 -4.17 17.22
CA SER A 99 -39.88 -3.63 18.34
C SER A 99 -40.14 -2.14 18.52
N THR A 100 -39.71 -1.60 19.65
CA THR A 100 -39.64 -0.15 19.83
C THR A 100 -38.32 0.37 19.25
N GLY A 101 -38.31 1.61 18.77
CA GLY A 101 -37.13 2.26 18.19
C GLY A 101 -36.02 2.61 19.20
N GLY A 102 -36.19 2.30 20.48
CA GLY A 102 -35.20 2.56 21.52
C GLY A 102 -34.98 4.05 21.76
N THR A 103 -33.72 4.48 21.73
CA THR A 103 -33.25 5.86 22.00
C THR A 103 -32.77 6.55 20.70
N GLY A 104 -32.23 7.76 20.76
CA GLY A 104 -31.66 8.48 19.58
C GLY A 104 -32.68 8.87 18.50
N ALA A 105 -32.24 8.94 17.24
CA ALA A 105 -33.05 9.25 16.04
C ALA A 105 -34.36 8.44 15.85
N GLN A 106 -34.47 7.23 16.39
CA GLN A 106 -35.69 6.38 16.29
C GLN A 106 -36.54 6.39 17.57
N ALA A 107 -36.20 7.21 18.57
CA ALA A 107 -36.94 7.28 19.82
C ALA A 107 -38.44 7.58 19.59
N GLY A 108 -39.31 6.82 20.26
CA GLY A 108 -40.76 6.96 20.16
C GLY A 108 -41.41 6.37 18.90
N ARG A 109 -40.65 5.72 18.01
CA ARG A 109 -41.19 5.02 16.83
C ARG A 109 -41.36 3.53 17.10
N GLY A 110 -42.33 2.90 16.44
CA GLY A 110 -42.34 1.44 16.30
C GLY A 110 -41.48 1.03 15.11
N CYS A 111 -40.95 -0.19 15.17
CA CYS A 111 -40.10 -0.74 14.13
C CYS A 111 -40.51 -2.17 13.79
N VAL A 112 -40.33 -2.55 12.53
CA VAL A 112 -40.43 -3.94 12.07
C VAL A 112 -39.11 -4.35 11.45
N ALA A 113 -38.57 -5.47 11.92
CA ALA A 113 -37.40 -6.11 11.36
C ALA A 113 -37.79 -7.40 10.64
N ALA A 114 -37.04 -7.77 9.60
CA ALA A 114 -37.09 -9.10 8.99
C ALA A 114 -35.69 -9.50 8.51
N THR A 115 -35.35 -10.77 8.62
CA THR A 115 -34.08 -11.30 8.12
C THR A 115 -34.33 -12.14 6.87
N LEU A 116 -33.52 -11.90 5.85
CA LEU A 116 -33.51 -12.63 4.60
C LEU A 116 -32.13 -13.23 4.37
N ASP A 117 -32.08 -14.35 3.67
CA ASP A 117 -30.83 -14.96 3.25
C ASP A 117 -30.92 -15.49 1.82
N SER A 118 -29.76 -15.51 1.17
CA SER A 118 -29.60 -16.04 -0.18
C SER A 118 -28.24 -16.67 -0.34
N VAL A 119 -28.23 -17.92 -0.81
CA VAL A 119 -27.00 -18.63 -1.21
C VAL A 119 -26.61 -18.34 -2.66
N LYS A 120 -27.38 -17.49 -3.36
CA LYS A 120 -27.10 -17.08 -4.74
C LYS A 120 -27.00 -15.57 -4.88
N PRO A 121 -26.13 -15.09 -5.79
CA PRO A 121 -26.00 -13.67 -6.03
C PRO A 121 -27.19 -13.13 -6.83
N GLY A 122 -27.55 -11.88 -6.59
CA GLY A 122 -28.63 -11.17 -7.25
C GLY A 122 -29.13 -9.98 -6.43
N LEU A 123 -29.98 -9.18 -7.05
CA LEU A 123 -30.65 -8.01 -6.49
C LEU A 123 -32.13 -8.34 -6.32
N ALA A 124 -32.65 -8.06 -5.13
CA ALA A 124 -34.05 -8.25 -4.76
C ALA A 124 -34.71 -6.90 -4.48
N VAL A 125 -35.96 -6.77 -4.94
CA VAL A 125 -36.89 -5.78 -4.40
C VAL A 125 -37.69 -6.49 -3.31
N VAL A 126 -37.59 -5.99 -2.08
CA VAL A 126 -38.24 -6.59 -0.92
C VAL A 126 -39.30 -5.61 -0.41
N LYS A 127 -40.54 -6.06 -0.31
CA LYS A 127 -41.68 -5.27 0.14
C LYS A 127 -42.08 -5.66 1.55
N LEU A 128 -42.14 -4.67 2.43
CA LEU A 128 -42.75 -4.76 3.75
C LEU A 128 -44.16 -4.17 3.68
N VAL A 129 -45.15 -4.91 4.15
CA VAL A 129 -46.53 -4.47 4.30
C VAL A 129 -46.92 -4.64 5.76
N ILE A 130 -47.42 -3.59 6.38
CA ILE A 130 -47.94 -3.62 7.75
C ILE A 130 -49.43 -3.38 7.70
N THR A 131 -50.19 -4.23 8.36
CA THR A 131 -51.66 -4.15 8.45
C THR A 131 -52.12 -4.01 9.89
N ASP A 132 -53.26 -3.38 10.11
CA ASP A 132 -53.92 -3.35 11.42
C ASP A 132 -54.73 -4.64 11.67
N SER A 133 -55.26 -4.79 12.89
CA SER A 133 -56.11 -5.93 13.27
C SER A 133 -57.39 -6.11 12.44
N ALA A 134 -57.79 -5.11 11.65
CA ALA A 134 -58.92 -5.20 10.72
C ALA A 134 -58.48 -5.55 9.29
N GLY A 135 -57.17 -5.75 9.05
CA GLY A 135 -56.58 -6.06 7.76
C GLY A 135 -56.34 -4.82 6.87
N ASN A 136 -56.49 -3.59 7.39
CA ASN A 136 -56.22 -2.39 6.61
C ASN A 136 -54.71 -2.12 6.56
N GLU A 137 -54.21 -1.71 5.40
CA GLU A 137 -52.80 -1.37 5.23
C GLU A 137 -52.44 -0.07 5.96
N VAL A 138 -51.48 -0.14 6.88
CA VAL A 138 -50.97 0.98 7.69
C VAL A 138 -49.73 1.59 7.03
N LEU A 139 -48.81 0.73 6.57
CA LEU A 139 -47.54 1.14 5.98
C LEU A 139 -47.12 0.15 4.88
N LYS A 140 -46.56 0.68 3.80
CA LYS A 140 -45.77 -0.08 2.84
C LYS A 140 -44.40 0.53 2.72
N HIS A 141 -43.39 -0.33 2.67
CA HIS A 141 -42.01 0.09 2.41
C HIS A 141 -41.35 -0.88 1.45
N GLN A 142 -40.40 -0.38 0.67
CA GLN A 142 -39.67 -1.16 -0.32
C GLN A 142 -38.18 -1.00 -0.08
N PHE A 143 -37.51 -2.11 0.19
CA PHE A 143 -36.06 -2.20 0.29
C PHE A 143 -35.45 -2.69 -1.03
N LEU A 144 -34.19 -2.33 -1.26
CA LEU A 144 -33.32 -3.02 -2.20
C LEU A 144 -32.31 -3.84 -1.41
N ALA A 145 -32.20 -5.14 -1.71
CA ALA A 145 -31.28 -6.04 -1.04
C ALA A 145 -30.46 -6.82 -2.09
N GLY A 146 -29.14 -6.79 -2.00
CA GLY A 146 -28.23 -7.39 -2.97
C GLY A 146 -27.30 -8.41 -2.33
N TRP A 147 -27.13 -9.55 -2.99
CA TRP A 147 -26.12 -10.55 -2.66
C TRP A 147 -25.08 -10.60 -3.79
N LEU A 148 -23.81 -10.41 -3.43
CA LEU A 148 -22.69 -10.35 -4.36
C LEU A 148 -22.03 -11.72 -4.49
N ALA A 149 -21.54 -12.02 -5.69
CA ALA A 149 -20.58 -13.10 -5.89
C ALA A 149 -19.16 -12.53 -5.77
N LEU A 150 -18.32 -13.15 -4.95
CA LEU A 150 -16.88 -12.91 -5.00
C LEU A 150 -16.38 -13.33 -6.39
N GLU A 151 -15.75 -12.40 -7.10
CA GLU A 151 -15.31 -12.65 -8.48
C GLU A 151 -13.88 -12.23 -8.73
N ASP A 152 -13.42 -11.14 -8.11
CA ASP A 152 -12.07 -10.64 -8.30
C ASP A 152 -11.45 -10.20 -6.98
N VAL A 153 -10.19 -10.59 -6.78
CA VAL A 153 -9.33 -10.06 -5.73
C VAL A 153 -7.96 -9.75 -6.31
N THR A 154 -7.54 -8.49 -6.19
CA THR A 154 -6.23 -8.04 -6.65
C THR A 154 -5.33 -7.76 -5.47
N LEU A 155 -4.07 -8.19 -5.54
CA LEU A 155 -3.05 -7.93 -4.55
C LEU A 155 -1.96 -7.01 -5.13
N THR A 156 -1.72 -5.89 -4.47
CA THR A 156 -0.71 -4.90 -4.89
C THR A 156 0.06 -4.34 -3.69
N PRO A 157 1.32 -3.90 -3.85
CA PRO A 157 1.95 -3.10 -2.82
C PRO A 157 1.25 -1.73 -2.73
N ALA A 158 1.32 -1.06 -1.58
CA ALA A 158 0.79 0.30 -1.48
C ALA A 158 1.52 1.29 -2.42
N PRO A 159 0.92 2.44 -2.77
CA PRO A 159 1.59 3.44 -3.59
C PRO A 159 2.95 3.87 -2.99
N GLY A 160 4.00 3.87 -3.81
CA GLY A 160 5.34 4.28 -3.40
C GLY A 160 6.18 3.19 -2.71
N VAL A 161 5.58 2.04 -2.38
CA VAL A 161 6.26 0.87 -1.82
C VAL A 161 7.01 0.11 -2.92
N THR A 162 8.19 -0.42 -2.58
CA THR A 162 8.95 -1.30 -3.48
C THR A 162 8.72 -2.77 -3.16
N LEU A 163 9.05 -3.68 -4.07
CA LEU A 163 9.00 -5.12 -3.79
C LEU A 163 10.26 -5.65 -3.10
N THR A 164 11.20 -4.76 -2.76
CA THR A 164 12.48 -5.12 -2.14
C THR A 164 12.60 -4.48 -0.77
N ASP A 165 12.76 -5.32 0.24
CA ASP A 165 12.98 -4.91 1.62
C ASP A 165 14.40 -5.23 2.08
N VAL A 166 14.87 -4.50 3.09
CA VAL A 166 16.06 -4.87 3.85
C VAL A 166 15.62 -5.72 5.04
N ALA A 167 16.39 -6.76 5.36
CA ALA A 167 16.14 -7.59 6.54
C ALA A 167 16.04 -6.73 7.82
N GLY A 168 15.05 -7.00 8.66
CA GLY A 168 14.79 -6.22 9.87
C GLY A 168 14.28 -4.80 9.63
N GLY A 169 13.98 -4.43 8.37
CA GLY A 169 13.34 -3.16 8.03
C GLY A 169 11.90 -3.04 8.54
N PRO A 170 11.30 -1.84 8.42
CA PRO A 170 9.98 -1.52 8.97
C PRO A 170 8.81 -2.24 8.28
N GLY A 171 9.10 -2.89 7.15
CA GLY A 171 8.12 -3.57 6.33
C GLY A 171 7.16 -2.64 5.60
N ASP A 172 6.39 -3.25 4.71
CA ASP A 172 5.61 -2.54 3.70
C ASP A 172 4.14 -2.98 3.71
N PRO A 173 3.18 -2.05 3.56
CA PRO A 173 1.78 -2.40 3.42
C PRO A 173 1.48 -3.07 2.07
N LEU A 174 0.73 -4.16 2.14
CA LEU A 174 0.13 -4.85 1.01
C LEU A 174 -1.38 -4.61 1.02
N ILE A 175 -1.95 -4.40 -0.17
CA ILE A 175 -3.36 -4.05 -0.35
C ILE A 175 -4.03 -5.16 -1.17
N ALA A 176 -5.09 -5.75 -0.61
CA ALA A 176 -6.05 -6.56 -1.33
C ALA A 176 -7.30 -5.74 -1.61
N ARG A 177 -7.75 -5.71 -2.87
CA ARG A 177 -9.03 -5.10 -3.27
C ARG A 177 -9.97 -6.17 -3.79
N VAL A 178 -11.18 -6.19 -3.26
CA VAL A 178 -12.21 -7.18 -3.55
C VAL A 178 -13.29 -6.53 -4.39
N ARG A 179 -13.72 -7.22 -5.44
CA ARG A 179 -14.88 -6.81 -6.25
C ARG A 179 -15.91 -7.90 -6.29
N GLY A 180 -17.17 -7.47 -6.16
CA GLY A 180 -18.33 -8.34 -6.15
C GLY A 180 -19.13 -8.20 -7.43
N ARG A 181 -19.47 -9.31 -8.08
CA ARG A 181 -20.42 -9.30 -9.18
C ARG A 181 -21.84 -9.34 -8.65
N LEU A 182 -22.67 -8.40 -9.10
CA LEU A 182 -24.10 -8.39 -8.89
C LEU A 182 -24.81 -8.72 -10.22
N PRO A 183 -25.40 -9.92 -10.36
CA PRO A 183 -26.24 -10.24 -11.50
C PRO A 183 -27.41 -9.25 -11.62
N LEU A 184 -27.69 -8.80 -12.83
CA LEU A 184 -28.85 -7.99 -13.20
C LEU A 184 -29.68 -8.72 -14.28
N GLY A 185 -29.69 -10.06 -14.21
CA GLY A 185 -30.50 -10.89 -15.09
C GLY A 185 -32.00 -10.75 -14.83
N ASN A 186 -32.80 -11.51 -15.59
CA ASN A 186 -34.26 -11.50 -15.50
C ASN A 186 -34.85 -10.07 -15.63
N ASN A 187 -35.70 -9.70 -14.68
CA ASN A 187 -36.46 -8.45 -14.53
C ASN A 187 -35.62 -7.21 -14.18
N PHE A 188 -34.30 -7.27 -14.35
CA PHE A 188 -33.42 -6.10 -14.21
C PHE A 188 -32.62 -5.82 -15.49
N SER A 189 -32.89 -6.58 -16.55
CA SER A 189 -32.25 -6.38 -17.85
C SER A 189 -32.67 -5.05 -18.51
N GLU A 190 -33.85 -4.52 -18.16
CA GLU A 190 -34.35 -3.22 -18.63
C GLU A 190 -33.53 -2.03 -18.16
N LEU A 191 -32.67 -2.19 -17.13
CA LEU A 191 -31.82 -1.11 -16.63
C LEU A 191 -30.74 -0.68 -17.65
N GLY A 192 -30.49 -1.50 -18.67
CA GLY A 192 -29.50 -1.22 -19.71
C GLY A 192 -28.05 -1.23 -19.21
N LEU A 193 -27.79 -1.90 -18.08
CA LEU A 193 -26.47 -2.03 -17.46
C LEU A 193 -25.74 -3.34 -17.83
N GLY A 194 -26.35 -4.16 -18.67
CA GLY A 194 -25.87 -5.51 -18.99
C GLY A 194 -26.44 -6.58 -18.05
N GLY A 195 -26.01 -7.83 -18.21
CA GLY A 195 -26.50 -8.96 -17.40
C GLY A 195 -25.94 -9.01 -15.96
N SER A 196 -24.95 -8.18 -15.65
CA SER A 196 -24.36 -8.03 -14.32
C SER A 196 -23.49 -6.78 -14.25
N ILE A 197 -23.25 -6.30 -13.04
CA ILE A 197 -22.30 -5.22 -12.76
C ILE A 197 -21.25 -5.66 -11.73
N MET A 198 -20.14 -4.94 -11.67
CA MET A 198 -19.08 -5.13 -10.68
C MET A 198 -19.11 -4.00 -9.65
N LEU A 199 -19.28 -4.34 -8.38
CA LEU A 199 -19.21 -3.39 -7.27
C LEU A 199 -17.83 -3.48 -6.59
N PRO A 200 -17.27 -2.35 -6.13
CA PRO A 200 -17.91 -1.04 -6.03
C PRO A 200 -17.95 -0.21 -7.34
N ASP A 201 -17.13 -0.54 -8.34
CA ASP A 201 -16.88 0.26 -9.56
C ASP A 201 -18.14 0.79 -10.29
N ALA A 202 -19.22 0.01 -10.33
CA ALA A 202 -20.44 0.33 -11.07
C ALA A 202 -21.55 0.98 -10.22
N TYR A 203 -21.28 1.31 -8.95
CA TYR A 203 -22.30 1.76 -8.00
C TYR A 203 -23.04 3.03 -8.46
N ALA A 204 -22.31 4.06 -8.91
CA ALA A 204 -22.92 5.27 -9.46
C ALA A 204 -23.84 5.02 -10.67
N SER A 205 -23.49 4.04 -11.52
CA SER A 205 -24.32 3.65 -12.68
C SER A 205 -25.61 2.95 -12.24
N LEU A 206 -25.54 2.12 -11.19
CA LEU A 206 -26.71 1.48 -10.59
C LEU A 206 -27.66 2.51 -9.97
N ALA A 207 -27.12 3.43 -9.17
CA ALA A 207 -27.86 4.53 -8.53
C ALA A 207 -28.63 5.38 -9.55
N THR A 208 -27.99 5.73 -10.67
CA THR A 208 -28.62 6.49 -11.79
C THR A 208 -29.87 5.83 -12.35
N ARG A 209 -30.01 4.51 -12.21
CA ARG A 209 -31.18 3.76 -12.67
C ARG A 209 -32.20 3.53 -11.57
N LEU A 210 -31.74 3.19 -10.37
CA LEU A 210 -32.58 2.66 -9.31
C LEU A 210 -32.88 3.61 -8.17
N ALA A 211 -32.15 4.71 -7.98
CA ALA A 211 -32.39 5.61 -6.86
C ALA A 211 -33.84 6.15 -6.88
N ARG A 212 -34.53 6.04 -5.76
CA ARG A 212 -35.90 6.49 -5.52
C ARG A 212 -36.02 7.08 -4.13
N SER A 213 -36.95 8.01 -3.96
CA SER A 213 -37.27 8.61 -2.66
C SER A 213 -38.77 8.69 -2.45
N ALA A 214 -39.20 8.55 -1.20
CA ALA A 214 -40.56 8.93 -0.82
C ALA A 214 -40.76 10.46 -0.85
N ASN A 215 -39.68 11.25 -0.82
CA ASN A 215 -39.76 12.68 -1.09
C ASN A 215 -39.89 12.91 -2.59
N VAL A 216 -41.08 13.31 -3.04
CA VAL A 216 -41.40 13.57 -4.44
C VAL A 216 -40.51 14.62 -5.10
N SER A 217 -39.94 15.56 -4.35
CA SER A 217 -39.02 16.57 -4.90
C SER A 217 -37.61 16.02 -5.15
N LEU A 218 -37.27 14.88 -4.56
CA LEU A 218 -35.96 14.23 -4.67
C LEU A 218 -36.06 12.85 -5.34
N ASP A 219 -37.25 12.45 -5.80
CA ASP A 219 -37.41 11.17 -6.48
C ASP A 219 -36.50 11.11 -7.72
N ARG A 220 -35.86 9.95 -7.94
CA ARG A 220 -34.87 9.71 -9.00
C ARG A 220 -33.58 10.53 -8.91
N ASN A 221 -33.32 11.24 -7.81
CA ASN A 221 -32.01 11.85 -7.59
C ASN A 221 -30.99 10.77 -7.19
N PRO A 222 -29.98 10.46 -8.04
CA PRO A 222 -29.00 9.41 -7.75
C PRO A 222 -28.12 9.75 -6.56
N LEU A 223 -27.94 11.04 -6.25
CA LEU A 223 -27.10 11.47 -5.15
C LEU A 223 -27.71 11.20 -3.76
N LEU A 224 -28.90 10.63 -3.69
CA LEU A 224 -29.40 10.06 -2.43
C LEU A 224 -28.67 8.75 -2.06
N TRP A 225 -27.88 8.19 -2.98
CA TRP A 225 -27.00 7.05 -2.75
C TRP A 225 -25.54 7.43 -2.49
N ASP A 226 -25.21 8.72 -2.53
CA ASP A 226 -23.97 9.26 -1.98
C ASP A 226 -24.07 9.17 -0.46
N ILE A 227 -23.28 8.28 0.14
CA ILE A 227 -23.39 7.91 1.56
C ILE A 227 -22.03 7.93 2.27
N HIS A 228 -20.92 7.99 1.52
CA HIS A 228 -19.55 7.91 2.02
C HIS A 228 -18.64 8.93 1.32
N ASP A 229 -17.33 8.75 1.49
CA ASP A 229 -16.27 9.58 0.95
C ASP A 229 -15.69 9.03 -0.36
N ASP A 230 -15.00 9.89 -1.12
CA ASP A 230 -14.27 9.49 -2.32
C ASP A 230 -12.81 9.05 -2.10
N THR A 231 -12.40 8.74 -0.86
CA THR A 231 -11.04 8.35 -0.43
C THR A 231 -9.94 9.37 -0.72
N THR A 232 -10.31 10.59 -1.12
CA THR A 232 -9.34 11.60 -1.52
C THR A 232 -8.60 12.20 -0.33
N THR A 233 -7.29 12.36 -0.46
CA THR A 233 -6.50 13.12 0.53
C THR A 233 -6.74 14.62 0.41
N LEU A 234 -7.39 15.07 -0.67
CA LEU A 234 -7.63 16.48 -0.97
C LEU A 234 -8.66 17.05 0.02
N GLU A 235 -8.21 18.00 0.82
CA GLU A 235 -9.09 18.81 1.68
C GLU A 235 -9.94 19.78 0.82
N GLY A 236 -11.08 20.17 1.37
CA GLY A 236 -11.92 21.23 0.81
C GLY A 236 -13.36 21.06 1.27
N HIS A 237 -13.94 22.11 1.83
CA HIS A 237 -15.30 22.09 2.37
C HIS A 237 -16.27 23.00 1.62
N VAL A 238 -17.54 22.63 1.60
CA VAL A 238 -18.58 23.45 0.95
C VAL A 238 -18.85 24.76 1.67
N VAL A 239 -19.34 25.76 0.94
CA VAL A 239 -19.80 27.03 1.54
C VAL A 239 -20.92 26.77 2.54
N GLY A 240 -20.66 27.06 3.82
CA GLY A 240 -21.62 26.84 4.91
C GLY A 240 -21.35 25.59 5.75
N SER A 241 -20.32 24.81 5.42
CA SER A 241 -19.80 23.76 6.30
C SER A 241 -19.39 24.36 7.67
N PRO A 242 -19.63 23.65 8.80
CA PRO A 242 -19.17 24.09 10.12
C PRO A 242 -17.66 23.94 10.31
N CYS A 243 -16.96 23.35 9.34
CA CYS A 243 -15.52 23.22 9.38
C CYS A 243 -14.83 24.60 9.30
N PRO A 244 -13.80 24.85 10.12
CA PRO A 244 -13.05 26.10 10.05
C PRO A 244 -12.52 26.32 8.62
N ALA A 245 -12.51 27.57 8.15
CA ALA A 245 -11.80 27.87 6.91
C ALA A 245 -10.30 27.71 7.19
N ASP A 246 -9.70 26.60 6.76
CA ASP A 246 -8.30 26.25 6.95
C ASP A 246 -7.38 26.91 5.89
N GLY A 247 -7.92 27.87 5.13
CA GLY A 247 -7.21 28.57 4.07
C GLY A 247 -7.32 27.93 2.70
N THR A 248 -8.05 26.82 2.55
CA THR A 248 -8.34 26.22 1.24
C THR A 248 -9.59 26.82 0.59
N ALA A 249 -9.72 26.58 -0.72
CA ALA A 249 -10.84 27.10 -1.50
C ALA A 249 -12.11 26.36 -1.10
N ARG A 250 -13.11 27.10 -0.59
CA ARG A 250 -14.46 26.57 -0.40
C ARG A 250 -14.99 26.04 -1.72
N LEU A 251 -15.36 24.76 -1.73
CA LEU A 251 -15.86 24.10 -2.91
C LEU A 251 -17.36 24.39 -3.06
N PRO A 252 -17.89 24.47 -4.30
CA PRO A 252 -19.30 24.77 -4.52
C PRO A 252 -20.22 23.58 -4.25
N ASP A 253 -19.72 22.34 -4.36
CA ASP A 253 -20.55 21.12 -4.41
C ASP A 253 -19.91 19.86 -3.77
N ARG A 254 -18.68 19.93 -3.26
CA ARG A 254 -17.99 18.77 -2.63
C ARG A 254 -17.48 19.11 -1.23
N ASP A 255 -17.63 18.18 -0.29
CA ASP A 255 -17.16 18.31 1.08
C ASP A 255 -16.18 17.19 1.43
N ALA A 256 -15.01 17.51 1.96
CA ALA A 256 -14.10 16.49 2.47
C ALA A 256 -14.72 15.82 3.71
N VAL A 257 -14.87 14.50 3.67
CA VAL A 257 -15.35 13.71 4.82
C VAL A 257 -14.16 13.44 5.74
N ASP A 258 -13.93 14.34 6.69
CA ASP A 258 -12.78 14.28 7.59
C ASP A 258 -13.09 14.79 9.01
N THR A 259 -12.13 14.61 9.92
CA THR A 259 -12.20 15.14 11.30
C THR A 259 -11.86 16.63 11.33
N CYS A 260 -12.66 17.48 10.66
CA CYS A 260 -12.32 18.89 10.48
C CYS A 260 -12.18 19.71 11.78
N ALA A 261 -12.81 19.27 12.87
CA ALA A 261 -12.63 19.88 14.21
C ALA A 261 -11.45 19.28 15.00
N GLY A 262 -10.77 18.28 14.45
CA GLY A 262 -9.81 17.43 15.15
C GLY A 262 -10.48 16.33 15.97
N GLY A 263 -9.69 15.68 16.81
CA GLY A 263 -10.12 14.57 17.65
C GLY A 263 -9.65 13.19 17.16
N PRO A 264 -10.06 12.12 17.86
CA PRO A 264 -9.61 10.77 17.57
C PRO A 264 -10.23 10.22 16.28
N LYS A 265 -9.62 9.17 15.73
CA LYS A 265 -10.12 8.44 14.54
C LYS A 265 -11.54 7.85 14.71
N ILE A 266 -11.97 7.62 15.94
CA ILE A 266 -13.37 7.27 16.28
C ILE A 266 -14.06 8.56 16.73
N GLY A 267 -14.17 9.50 15.80
CA GLY A 267 -14.57 10.87 16.09
C GLY A 267 -15.76 11.32 15.26
N SER A 268 -15.91 12.65 15.22
CA SER A 268 -16.90 13.31 14.38
C SER A 268 -16.30 13.61 13.01
N PHE A 269 -17.06 13.32 11.96
CA PHE A 269 -16.67 13.59 10.58
C PHE A 269 -17.58 14.66 9.98
N ALA A 270 -17.00 15.48 9.10
CA ALA A 270 -17.73 16.41 8.25
C ALA A 270 -18.50 15.66 7.16
N ARG A 271 -19.52 16.32 6.59
CA ARG A 271 -20.35 15.83 5.49
C ARG A 271 -21.07 16.99 4.83
N VAL A 272 -21.35 16.83 3.54
CA VAL A 272 -21.92 17.90 2.69
C VAL A 272 -23.30 18.37 3.17
N PHE A 273 -24.09 17.49 3.81
CA PHE A 273 -25.40 17.81 4.39
C PHE A 273 -25.35 17.91 5.92
N GLY A 274 -25.26 19.14 6.45
CA GLY A 274 -25.70 19.40 7.83
C GLY A 274 -24.71 19.05 8.95
N GLY A 275 -23.43 19.34 8.77
CA GLY A 275 -22.46 19.47 9.86
C GLY A 275 -21.84 18.18 10.39
N LEU A 276 -21.31 18.19 11.61
CA LEU A 276 -20.50 17.09 12.16
C LEU A 276 -21.34 15.89 12.65
N THR A 277 -20.88 14.65 12.41
CA THR A 277 -21.59 13.45 12.92
C THR A 277 -21.71 13.37 14.43
N GLY A 278 -20.84 14.06 15.20
CA GLY A 278 -20.80 14.04 16.65
C GLY A 278 -22.11 14.41 17.36
N VAL A 279 -22.99 15.16 16.70
CA VAL A 279 -24.36 15.45 17.19
C VAL A 279 -25.17 14.17 17.41
N PHE A 280 -24.85 13.10 16.67
CA PHE A 280 -25.54 11.81 16.68
C PHE A 280 -24.66 10.64 17.17
N GLY A 281 -23.41 10.92 17.61
CA GLY A 281 -22.43 9.93 18.03
C GLY A 281 -21.25 9.74 17.06
N PRO A 282 -20.27 8.89 17.38
CA PRO A 282 -19.09 8.69 16.54
C PRO A 282 -19.45 8.03 15.19
N GLY A 283 -18.69 8.34 14.14
CA GLY A 283 -18.84 7.72 12.81
C GLY A 283 -18.37 6.26 12.77
N LEU A 284 -19.14 5.36 13.38
CA LEU A 284 -18.88 3.91 13.42
C LEU A 284 -19.67 3.21 12.32
N GLY A 285 -18.98 2.40 11.51
CA GLY A 285 -19.58 1.72 10.37
C GLY A 285 -20.23 0.38 10.75
N PRO A 286 -20.80 -0.33 9.76
CA PRO A 286 -21.02 0.13 8.38
C PRO A 286 -22.17 1.16 8.30
N PHE A 287 -22.45 1.66 7.09
CA PHE A 287 -23.65 2.47 6.82
C PHE A 287 -24.94 1.73 7.22
N ASP A 288 -25.79 2.41 7.98
CA ASP A 288 -27.13 1.97 8.32
C ASP A 288 -28.09 3.17 8.26
N PRO A 289 -29.11 3.17 7.38
CA PRO A 289 -30.12 4.24 7.29
C PRO A 289 -30.86 4.54 8.59
N LEU A 290 -30.87 3.63 9.57
CA LEU A 290 -31.43 3.89 10.89
C LEU A 290 -30.56 4.83 11.75
N HIS A 291 -29.28 4.96 11.41
CA HIS A 291 -28.22 5.60 12.20
C HIS A 291 -27.60 6.77 11.43
N PRO A 292 -28.09 8.02 11.64
CA PRO A 292 -27.63 9.20 10.90
C PRO A 292 -26.14 9.53 11.06
N ASN A 293 -25.46 9.01 12.08
CA ASN A 293 -24.01 9.14 12.25
C ASN A 293 -23.18 8.29 11.28
N THR A 294 -23.83 7.40 10.53
CA THR A 294 -23.18 6.57 9.51
C THR A 294 -23.35 7.13 8.09
N PHE A 295 -24.20 8.16 7.92
CA PHE A 295 -24.38 8.86 6.66
C PHE A 295 -23.37 9.99 6.52
N LEU A 296 -22.40 9.77 5.65
CA LEU A 296 -21.19 10.59 5.49
C LEU A 296 -20.98 11.01 4.02
N PRO A 297 -21.97 11.64 3.37
CA PRO A 297 -21.86 12.02 1.97
C PRO A 297 -20.86 13.14 1.74
N ASP A 298 -20.13 13.05 0.63
CA ASP A 298 -19.12 14.01 0.21
C ASP A 298 -19.60 14.94 -0.93
N GLY A 299 -20.80 14.70 -1.47
CA GLY A 299 -21.41 15.45 -2.56
C GLY A 299 -21.14 14.86 -3.95
N LYS A 300 -20.44 13.72 -4.03
CA LYS A 300 -19.98 13.08 -5.26
C LYS A 300 -20.21 11.57 -5.20
N LEU A 301 -21.26 11.15 -5.90
CA LEU A 301 -21.57 9.74 -6.08
C LEU A 301 -20.53 9.01 -6.96
N ASP A 302 -19.76 8.10 -6.38
CA ASP A 302 -18.81 7.23 -7.07
C ASP A 302 -18.74 5.78 -6.51
N ALA A 303 -17.56 5.14 -6.56
CA ALA A 303 -17.35 3.79 -6.05
C ALA A 303 -17.15 3.78 -4.51
N GLY A 304 -16.67 4.87 -3.93
CA GLY A 304 -16.50 5.02 -2.48
C GLY A 304 -17.81 4.92 -1.71
N ASP A 305 -18.91 5.28 -2.35
CA ASP A 305 -20.27 5.22 -1.79
C ASP A 305 -20.91 3.84 -1.77
N ALA A 306 -20.30 2.85 -2.42
CA ALA A 306 -20.86 1.51 -2.39
C ALA A 306 -20.81 0.99 -0.94
N PRO A 307 -21.93 0.54 -0.34
CA PRO A 307 -21.91 -0.03 1.01
C PRO A 307 -21.36 -1.46 0.96
N MET A 308 -20.07 -1.62 0.66
CA MET A 308 -19.48 -2.95 0.45
C MET A 308 -19.52 -3.76 1.76
N PRO A 309 -20.05 -5.01 1.71
CA PRO A 309 -20.03 -5.88 2.88
C PRO A 309 -18.61 -6.40 3.15
N PRO A 310 -18.26 -6.69 4.42
CA PRO A 310 -16.92 -7.15 4.78
C PRO A 310 -16.64 -8.55 4.21
N ALA A 311 -15.72 -8.64 3.24
CA ALA A 311 -15.22 -9.91 2.74
C ALA A 311 -14.10 -10.46 3.64
N ARG A 312 -14.02 -11.78 3.82
CA ARG A 312 -12.88 -12.40 4.50
C ARG A 312 -11.70 -12.50 3.54
N ILE A 313 -10.54 -11.99 3.95
CA ILE A 313 -9.30 -12.02 3.16
C ILE A 313 -8.21 -12.75 3.93
N ASP A 314 -7.79 -13.88 3.36
CA ASP A 314 -6.67 -14.67 3.88
C ASP A 314 -5.39 -14.27 3.12
N PHE A 315 -4.53 -13.49 3.76
CA PHE A 315 -3.18 -13.23 3.27
C PHE A 315 -2.29 -14.41 3.63
N SER A 316 -1.49 -14.89 2.68
CA SER A 316 -0.60 -16.04 2.90
C SER A 316 0.74 -15.85 2.19
N ILE A 317 1.82 -16.12 2.90
CA ILE A 317 3.16 -16.34 2.35
C ILE A 317 3.26 -17.83 1.98
N ALA A 318 3.78 -18.17 0.79
CA ALA A 318 4.04 -19.56 0.44
C ALA A 318 5.13 -20.16 1.36
N PRO A 319 4.96 -21.38 1.89
CA PRO A 319 5.97 -22.00 2.73
C PRO A 319 7.24 -22.32 1.93
N ASN A 320 8.38 -22.35 2.61
CA ASN A 320 9.59 -22.94 2.07
C ASN A 320 9.36 -24.43 1.79
N THR A 321 9.87 -24.92 0.66
CA THR A 321 9.73 -26.30 0.20
C THR A 321 10.74 -27.26 0.83
N GLY A 322 11.78 -26.74 1.49
CA GLY A 322 12.91 -27.50 2.01
C GLY A 322 13.95 -27.90 0.95
N ALA A 323 13.77 -27.48 -0.31
CA ALA A 323 14.77 -27.71 -1.34
C ALA A 323 16.05 -26.89 -1.07
N ALA A 324 17.22 -27.45 -1.36
CA ALA A 324 18.52 -26.89 -0.99
C ALA A 324 18.84 -25.49 -1.57
N SER A 325 18.07 -25.00 -2.54
CA SER A 325 18.22 -23.66 -3.11
C SER A 325 16.98 -22.79 -2.91
N ASP A 326 16.02 -23.26 -2.10
CA ASP A 326 14.79 -22.53 -1.84
C ASP A 326 15.00 -21.53 -0.71
N ILE A 327 14.99 -20.25 -1.07
CA ILE A 327 15.06 -19.11 -0.15
C ILE A 327 13.68 -18.47 0.06
N GLY A 328 12.61 -19.17 -0.35
CA GLY A 328 11.22 -18.76 -0.26
C GLY A 328 10.67 -18.88 1.16
N GLY A 329 9.63 -18.12 1.48
CA GLY A 329 8.91 -18.20 2.76
C GLY A 329 9.44 -17.28 3.86
N VAL A 330 10.20 -16.25 3.52
CA VAL A 330 10.71 -15.28 4.50
C VAL A 330 9.68 -14.20 4.87
N GLY A 331 9.94 -13.52 6.00
CA GLY A 331 9.10 -12.46 6.52
C GLY A 331 7.84 -12.96 7.22
N SER A 332 6.98 -12.04 7.65
CA SER A 332 5.72 -12.32 8.34
C SER A 332 4.71 -11.19 8.15
N PHE A 333 3.46 -11.43 8.50
CA PHE A 333 2.42 -10.41 8.53
C PHE A 333 2.21 -9.86 9.92
N VAL A 334 2.05 -8.54 9.99
CA VAL A 334 1.54 -7.85 11.17
C VAL A 334 0.37 -6.94 10.79
N ARG A 335 -0.33 -6.49 11.83
CA ARG A 335 -1.43 -5.52 11.72
C ARG A 335 -0.99 -4.29 10.91
N TYR A 336 -1.90 -3.76 10.12
CA TYR A 336 -1.77 -2.45 9.48
C TYR A 336 -3.05 -1.66 9.75
N ASP A 337 -2.96 -0.58 10.51
CA ASP A 337 -4.13 0.20 10.92
C ASP A 337 -4.66 1.06 9.77
N LYS A 338 -5.98 1.14 9.58
CA LYS A 338 -6.60 2.05 8.59
C LYS A 338 -6.17 3.52 8.80
N ALA A 339 -5.90 3.92 10.04
CA ALA A 339 -5.35 5.24 10.37
C ALA A 339 -3.95 5.51 9.81
N GLU A 340 -3.16 4.48 9.53
CA GLU A 340 -1.85 4.64 8.88
C GLU A 340 -1.99 4.92 7.37
N ALA A 341 -3.06 4.45 6.74
CA ALA A 341 -3.33 4.70 5.33
C ALA A 341 -4.01 6.06 5.11
N TYR A 342 -5.00 6.37 5.94
CA TYR A 342 -5.93 7.46 5.70
C TYR A 342 -5.75 8.61 6.69
N THR A 343 -4.51 9.07 6.82
CA THR A 343 -4.17 10.23 7.64
C THR A 343 -3.42 11.29 6.82
N ARG A 344 -3.65 12.58 7.12
CA ARG A 344 -2.91 13.69 6.50
C ARG A 344 -1.63 14.05 7.27
N ILE A 345 -1.57 13.74 8.57
CA ILE A 345 -0.42 14.08 9.43
C ILE A 345 0.20 12.81 10.02
N SER A 346 -0.54 12.10 10.87
CA SER A 346 -0.08 10.84 11.48
C SER A 346 -1.24 10.08 12.16
N PRO A 347 -1.17 8.75 12.30
CA PRO A 347 -2.24 7.96 12.91
C PRO A 347 -2.53 8.30 14.38
N THR A 348 -1.63 9.01 15.07
CA THR A 348 -1.76 9.40 16.48
C THR A 348 -2.10 10.88 16.67
N SER A 349 -2.16 11.67 15.59
CA SER A 349 -2.48 13.09 15.68
C SER A 349 -3.99 13.29 15.75
N GLU A 350 -4.45 14.04 16.75
CA GLU A 350 -5.84 14.50 16.83
C GLU A 350 -6.02 15.91 16.27
N ALA A 351 -5.04 16.40 15.49
CA ALA A 351 -5.13 17.70 14.86
C ALA A 351 -6.32 17.76 13.86
N PRO A 352 -6.88 18.96 13.64
CA PRO A 352 -7.89 19.19 12.60
C PRO A 352 -7.53 18.56 11.25
N HIS A 353 -8.55 18.00 10.60
CA HIS A 353 -8.46 17.36 9.27
C HIS A 353 -7.49 16.18 9.19
N ASN A 354 -7.03 15.62 10.32
CA ASN A 354 -6.03 14.55 10.25
C ASN A 354 -6.59 13.25 9.63
N PHE A 355 -7.79 12.84 10.03
CA PHE A 355 -8.41 11.58 9.59
C PHE A 355 -9.44 11.84 8.50
N TYR A 356 -9.34 11.14 7.38
CA TYR A 356 -10.28 11.13 6.26
C TYR A 356 -10.61 9.67 5.88
N ALA A 357 -11.59 9.39 5.02
CA ALA A 357 -12.05 8.02 4.78
C ALA A 357 -12.49 7.32 6.08
N PRO A 358 -13.70 7.66 6.59
CA PRO A 358 -14.19 7.25 7.91
C PRO A 358 -14.33 5.72 8.04
N PHE A 359 -14.88 5.27 9.18
CA PHE A 359 -14.97 3.84 9.52
C PHE A 359 -13.62 3.13 9.66
N TYR A 360 -12.73 3.78 10.42
CA TYR A 360 -11.60 3.11 11.08
C TYR A 360 -12.05 1.96 11.99
N VAL A 361 -13.33 1.97 12.39
CA VAL A 361 -13.98 0.91 13.15
C VAL A 361 -15.37 0.69 12.59
N SER A 362 -15.73 -0.58 12.42
CA SER A 362 -17.04 -1.04 11.96
C SER A 362 -17.55 -2.20 12.78
N PHE A 363 -18.86 -2.44 12.78
CA PHE A 363 -19.44 -3.65 13.32
C PHE A 363 -19.49 -4.74 12.25
N ILE A 364 -18.97 -5.92 12.57
CA ILE A 364 -19.06 -7.14 11.77
C ILE A 364 -19.75 -8.20 12.64
N PRO A 365 -20.85 -8.81 12.18
CA PRO A 365 -21.76 -8.27 11.18
C PRO A 365 -22.35 -6.91 11.61
N GLY A 366 -22.93 -6.16 10.66
CA GLY A 366 -23.44 -4.80 10.92
C GLY A 366 -24.47 -4.74 12.05
N THR A 367 -25.31 -5.78 12.19
CA THR A 367 -26.32 -5.84 13.26
C THR A 367 -25.75 -6.04 14.67
N SER A 368 -24.46 -6.35 14.81
CA SER A 368 -23.81 -6.47 16.13
C SER A 368 -23.69 -5.14 16.86
N LYS A 369 -23.93 -4.02 16.17
CA LYS A 369 -24.07 -2.70 16.78
C LYS A 369 -25.08 -2.77 17.95
N PRO A 370 -24.73 -2.33 19.17
CA PRO A 370 -25.55 -2.56 20.36
C PRO A 370 -26.99 -2.06 20.23
N ALA A 371 -27.95 -2.99 20.29
CA ALA A 371 -29.38 -2.74 20.11
C ALA A 371 -30.03 -1.89 21.22
N ILE A 372 -29.37 -1.76 22.38
CA ILE A 372 -29.81 -0.93 23.52
C ILE A 372 -29.93 0.56 23.15
N ALA A 373 -29.24 1.01 22.09
CA ALA A 373 -29.40 2.36 21.58
C ALA A 373 -30.55 2.46 20.57
N GLN A 374 -30.61 1.57 19.55
CA GLN A 374 -31.58 1.57 18.43
C GLN A 374 -31.60 0.21 17.71
N PRO A 375 -32.67 -0.13 16.98
CA PRO A 375 -32.65 -1.22 15.99
C PRO A 375 -31.53 -1.03 14.94
N THR A 376 -31.13 -2.13 14.30
CA THR A 376 -30.00 -2.17 13.35
C THR A 376 -30.34 -2.99 12.12
N SER A 377 -29.89 -2.52 10.96
CA SER A 377 -30.00 -3.20 9.66
C SER A 377 -28.62 -3.62 9.13
N GLY A 378 -28.60 -4.41 8.05
CA GLY A 378 -27.37 -4.82 7.37
C GLY A 378 -27.08 -6.31 7.51
N THR A 379 -25.83 -6.70 7.31
CA THR A 379 -25.41 -8.10 7.51
C THR A 379 -25.69 -8.54 8.94
N THR A 380 -26.09 -9.80 9.11
CA THR A 380 -26.47 -10.35 10.43
C THR A 380 -25.99 -11.79 10.59
N GLN A 381 -25.88 -12.22 11.85
CA GLN A 381 -25.52 -13.59 12.23
C GLN A 381 -26.52 -14.18 13.22
N ALA A 382 -26.75 -15.49 13.10
CA ALA A 382 -27.40 -16.28 14.16
C ALA A 382 -26.38 -16.73 15.20
N ALA A 383 -26.81 -17.03 16.43
CA ALA A 383 -25.90 -17.40 17.52
C ALA A 383 -25.15 -18.74 17.31
N GLU A 384 -25.68 -19.64 16.46
CA GLU A 384 -25.04 -20.90 16.05
C GLU A 384 -25.40 -21.20 14.59
N GLU A 385 -24.44 -21.05 13.68
CA GLU A 385 -24.69 -20.89 12.22
C GLU A 385 -24.53 -22.20 11.45
N ASN A 386 -25.55 -23.06 11.52
CA ASN A 386 -25.53 -24.36 10.81
C ASN A 386 -24.26 -25.20 11.10
N ASN A 387 -23.69 -25.03 12.30
CA ASN A 387 -22.45 -25.66 12.76
C ASN A 387 -21.16 -25.29 11.98
N PHE A 388 -21.11 -24.10 11.35
CA PHE A 388 -19.90 -23.55 10.74
C PHE A 388 -19.35 -22.37 11.55
N PRO A 389 -18.02 -22.14 11.52
CA PRO A 389 -17.46 -20.93 12.07
C PRO A 389 -17.84 -19.76 11.17
N GLY A 390 -18.76 -18.91 11.63
CA GLY A 390 -19.15 -17.66 10.97
C GLY A 390 -18.00 -16.66 10.89
N TYR A 391 -18.28 -15.39 11.19
CA TYR A 391 -17.22 -14.39 11.24
C TYR A 391 -16.15 -14.77 12.29
N LEU A 392 -14.88 -14.77 11.87
CA LEU A 392 -13.74 -15.26 12.65
C LEU A 392 -13.18 -14.25 13.65
N HIS A 393 -13.69 -13.03 13.69
CA HIS A 393 -13.25 -12.04 14.65
C HIS A 393 -13.84 -12.41 16.03
N ASN A 394 -13.00 -12.45 17.07
CA ASN A 394 -13.42 -12.86 18.40
C ASN A 394 -14.63 -12.02 18.87
N GLY A 395 -15.76 -12.68 19.12
CA GLY A 395 -16.99 -12.06 19.64
C GLY A 395 -16.87 -11.38 21.01
N GLY A 396 -15.65 -11.26 21.57
CA GLY A 396 -15.37 -10.58 22.84
C GLY A 396 -15.65 -9.07 22.85
N ALA A 397 -15.79 -8.43 21.69
CA ALA A 397 -16.13 -7.00 21.58
C ALA A 397 -17.53 -6.72 21.01
N GLY A 398 -18.43 -7.71 20.99
CA GLY A 398 -19.80 -7.52 20.49
C GLY A 398 -19.84 -7.12 19.01
N GLY A 399 -18.99 -7.74 18.18
CA GLY A 399 -18.90 -7.48 16.75
C GLY A 399 -18.11 -6.24 16.34
N ARG A 400 -17.58 -5.45 17.28
CA ARG A 400 -16.75 -4.29 16.96
C ARG A 400 -15.39 -4.74 16.38
N TYR A 401 -15.07 -4.27 15.18
CA TYR A 401 -13.86 -4.58 14.44
C TYR A 401 -13.13 -3.30 14.04
N GLU A 402 -11.85 -3.21 14.37
CA GLU A 402 -10.99 -2.13 13.92
C GLU A 402 -10.43 -2.49 12.54
N SER A 403 -10.60 -1.59 11.58
CA SER A 403 -10.42 -1.89 10.17
C SER A 403 -9.00 -2.38 9.89
N TRP A 404 -8.93 -3.59 9.33
CA TRP A 404 -7.72 -4.35 8.98
C TRP A 404 -6.91 -4.93 10.15
N ASP A 405 -7.52 -5.04 11.32
CA ASP A 405 -6.96 -5.86 12.40
C ASP A 405 -6.90 -7.34 12.01
N ILE A 406 -5.84 -8.02 12.43
CA ILE A 406 -5.72 -9.47 12.24
C ILE A 406 -6.80 -10.15 13.09
N ALA A 407 -7.89 -10.56 12.44
CA ALA A 407 -8.98 -11.28 13.06
C ALA A 407 -8.52 -12.66 13.56
N ARG A 408 -7.63 -13.31 12.80
CA ARG A 408 -7.08 -14.63 13.15
C ARG A 408 -5.74 -14.90 12.47
N VAL A 409 -4.81 -15.54 13.18
CA VAL A 409 -3.62 -16.16 12.58
C VAL A 409 -3.94 -17.61 12.25
N LEU A 410 -3.79 -18.00 10.97
CA LEU A 410 -4.05 -19.35 10.48
C LEU A 410 -2.79 -20.22 10.48
N ARG A 411 -1.63 -19.60 10.25
CA ARG A 411 -0.33 -20.27 10.23
C ARG A 411 0.75 -19.33 10.75
N THR A 412 1.67 -19.89 11.54
CA THR A 412 2.82 -19.19 12.12
C THR A 412 4.08 -19.97 11.76
N ALA A 413 5.17 -19.25 11.48
CA ALA A 413 6.51 -19.82 11.40
C ALA A 413 7.17 -19.72 12.78
N THR A 414 7.86 -20.77 13.19
CA THR A 414 8.66 -20.81 14.41
C THR A 414 10.13 -20.77 14.00
N ALA A 415 10.87 -19.81 14.54
CA ALA A 415 12.31 -19.73 14.31
C ALA A 415 13.01 -21.00 14.77
N THR A 416 13.99 -21.41 13.97
CA THR A 416 14.94 -22.48 14.28
C THR A 416 16.32 -22.02 13.85
N GLU A 417 17.33 -22.34 14.64
CA GLU A 417 18.72 -22.02 14.31
C GLU A 417 19.12 -22.67 12.98
N THR A 418 19.81 -21.90 12.13
CA THR A 418 20.47 -22.41 10.93
C THR A 418 21.89 -22.87 11.26
N LEU A 419 22.59 -23.48 10.30
CA LEU A 419 24.02 -23.81 10.46
C LEU A 419 24.93 -22.59 10.23
N CYS A 420 24.35 -21.40 10.07
CA CYS A 420 25.05 -20.20 9.67
C CYS A 420 25.33 -19.31 10.89
N ARG A 421 26.59 -19.26 11.33
CA ARG A 421 26.98 -18.55 12.55
C ARG A 421 26.93 -17.03 12.38
N VAL A 422 26.27 -16.34 13.31
CA VAL A 422 26.19 -14.87 13.38
C VAL A 422 27.33 -14.32 14.19
N ARG A 423 27.57 -14.89 15.38
CA ARG A 423 28.51 -14.40 16.37
C ARG A 423 28.77 -15.46 17.44
N GLY A 424 30.01 -15.91 17.60
CA GLY A 424 30.40 -16.79 18.70
C GLY A 424 29.75 -18.16 18.60
N MET A 425 28.81 -18.49 19.48
CA MET A 425 28.00 -19.71 19.39
C MET A 425 26.57 -19.43 18.87
N ASP A 426 26.26 -18.18 18.54
CA ASP A 426 24.94 -17.77 18.07
C ASP A 426 24.82 -17.94 16.55
N PHE A 427 23.67 -18.44 16.12
CA PHE A 427 23.36 -18.72 14.73
C PHE A 427 22.27 -17.79 14.19
N PHE A 428 22.21 -17.64 12.87
CA PHE A 428 21.07 -17.00 12.24
C PHE A 428 19.86 -17.92 12.33
N ASP A 429 18.67 -17.35 12.49
CA ASP A 429 17.43 -18.12 12.55
C ASP A 429 16.73 -18.21 11.19
N THR A 430 15.91 -19.24 11.02
CA THR A 430 14.85 -19.29 10.00
C THR A 430 13.76 -18.24 10.31
N PRO A 431 12.89 -17.90 9.33
CA PRO A 431 11.82 -16.94 9.55
C PRO A 431 10.88 -17.29 10.70
N GLU A 432 10.32 -16.27 11.34
CA GLU A 432 9.35 -16.39 12.44
C GLU A 432 8.14 -15.46 12.25
N GLY A 433 7.06 -15.75 12.97
CA GLY A 433 5.86 -14.91 13.02
C GLY A 433 4.74 -15.38 12.08
N ALA A 434 3.67 -14.60 12.00
CA ALA A 434 2.46 -14.99 11.27
C ALA A 434 2.72 -15.10 9.75
N GLN A 435 2.40 -16.25 9.18
CA GLN A 435 2.59 -16.59 7.76
C GLN A 435 1.30 -16.59 6.97
N SER A 436 0.18 -16.81 7.66
CA SER A 436 -1.15 -16.74 7.08
C SER A 436 -2.09 -16.10 8.09
N VAL A 437 -2.77 -15.03 7.68
CA VAL A 437 -3.62 -14.20 8.54
C VAL A 437 -4.94 -13.89 7.86
N VAL A 438 -5.97 -13.75 8.67
CA VAL A 438 -7.31 -13.33 8.25
C VAL A 438 -7.51 -11.87 8.64
N VAL A 439 -7.96 -11.07 7.68
CA VAL A 439 -8.50 -9.72 7.89
C VAL A 439 -9.81 -9.60 7.11
N TYR A 440 -10.65 -8.64 7.50
CA TYR A 440 -11.86 -8.28 6.77
C TYR A 440 -11.64 -7.03 5.91
N SER A 441 -12.25 -7.02 4.72
CA SER A 441 -12.32 -5.81 3.91
C SER A 441 -13.18 -4.74 4.59
N ASP A 442 -12.85 -3.49 4.34
CA ASP A 442 -13.61 -2.33 4.79
C ASP A 442 -14.75 -1.98 3.82
N GLU A 443 -15.39 -0.83 4.04
CA GLU A 443 -16.54 -0.33 3.27
C GLU A 443 -16.20 -0.01 1.80
N HIS A 444 -14.91 0.08 1.44
CA HIS A 444 -14.46 0.28 0.07
C HIS A 444 -14.10 -1.04 -0.62
N GLY A 445 -14.28 -2.18 0.07
CA GLY A 445 -13.82 -3.49 -0.40
C GLY A 445 -12.30 -3.64 -0.33
N GLU A 446 -11.63 -2.89 0.53
CA GLU A 446 -10.17 -2.93 0.70
C GLU A 446 -9.76 -3.62 1.99
N ALA A 447 -8.70 -4.43 1.94
CA ALA A 447 -8.07 -5.03 3.10
C ALA A 447 -6.55 -4.86 3.03
N ARG A 448 -5.90 -4.57 4.16
CA ARG A 448 -4.44 -4.40 4.20
C ARG A 448 -3.78 -5.21 5.30
N VAL A 449 -2.52 -5.57 5.07
CA VAL A 449 -1.59 -6.13 6.07
C VAL A 449 -0.23 -5.51 5.84
N ARG A 450 0.62 -5.48 6.88
CA ARG A 450 2.01 -5.08 6.75
C ARG A 450 2.88 -6.33 6.63
N PHE A 451 3.65 -6.44 5.56
CA PHE A 451 4.68 -7.45 5.39
C PHE A 451 5.96 -7.00 6.09
N LEU A 452 6.37 -7.67 7.16
CA LEU A 452 7.66 -7.47 7.81
C LEU A 452 8.68 -8.43 7.21
N PRO A 453 9.83 -7.95 6.70
CA PRO A 453 10.88 -8.83 6.17
C PRO A 453 11.50 -9.71 7.26
N GLY A 454 11.47 -9.27 8.52
CA GLY A 454 12.08 -9.99 9.65
C GLY A 454 13.61 -10.09 9.51
N ARG A 455 14.25 -10.74 10.49
CA ARG A 455 15.70 -11.01 10.46
C ARG A 455 16.03 -12.46 10.05
N GLY A 456 15.05 -13.36 10.13
CA GLY A 456 15.26 -14.76 9.78
C GLY A 456 15.19 -15.02 8.28
N ALA A 457 16.01 -15.95 7.80
CA ALA A 457 16.04 -16.41 6.42
C ALA A 457 16.52 -17.87 6.35
N PHE A 458 16.38 -18.51 5.19
CA PHE A 458 16.86 -19.88 4.98
C PHE A 458 18.35 -19.85 4.57
N PHE A 459 19.21 -19.42 5.50
CA PHE A 459 20.64 -19.18 5.24
C PHE A 459 21.37 -20.41 4.69
N ASP A 460 20.99 -21.60 5.13
CA ASP A 460 21.55 -22.87 4.65
C ASP A 460 21.19 -23.20 3.20
N SER A 461 20.22 -22.48 2.62
CA SER A 461 19.77 -22.62 1.23
C SER A 461 20.26 -21.48 0.33
N LEU A 462 21.11 -20.59 0.85
CA LEU A 462 21.63 -19.45 0.08
C LEU A 462 22.57 -19.93 -1.04
N PRO A 463 22.28 -19.59 -2.31
CA PRO A 463 23.12 -19.99 -3.42
C PRO A 463 24.48 -19.29 -3.34
N GLY A 464 25.55 -20.07 -3.45
CA GLY A 464 26.92 -19.56 -3.47
C GLY A 464 27.50 -19.22 -2.10
N LEU A 465 26.78 -19.48 -1.01
CA LEU A 465 27.32 -19.35 0.34
C LEU A 465 28.31 -20.47 0.63
N SER A 466 29.58 -20.13 0.82
CA SER A 466 30.59 -21.04 1.35
C SER A 466 30.71 -20.85 2.86
N ARG A 467 30.40 -21.88 3.63
CA ARG A 467 30.70 -21.93 5.07
C ARG A 467 32.19 -22.24 5.26
N ASN A 468 32.85 -21.55 6.17
CA ASN A 468 34.20 -21.93 6.58
C ASN A 468 34.15 -23.22 7.44
N ALA A 469 35.32 -23.81 7.71
CA ALA A 469 35.44 -25.09 8.42
C ALA A 469 34.83 -25.08 9.84
N ASN A 470 34.60 -23.90 10.42
CA ASN A 470 34.12 -23.71 11.79
C ASN A 470 32.68 -23.15 11.83
N GLY A 471 31.97 -23.14 10.69
CA GLY A 471 30.55 -22.79 10.59
C GLY A 471 30.27 -21.29 10.39
N GLY A 472 31.32 -20.47 10.26
CA GLY A 472 31.21 -19.06 9.89
C GLY A 472 30.70 -18.87 8.47
N CYS A 473 29.75 -17.95 8.32
CA CYS A 473 29.14 -17.61 7.05
C CYS A 473 29.52 -16.22 6.58
N ASP A 474 30.18 -16.14 5.43
CA ASP A 474 30.34 -14.87 4.74
C ASP A 474 29.14 -14.60 3.82
N ILE A 475 28.15 -13.86 4.33
CA ILE A 475 26.97 -13.47 3.55
C ILE A 475 27.14 -12.10 2.86
N GLU A 476 28.35 -11.53 2.87
CA GLU A 476 28.62 -10.26 2.21
C GLU A 476 28.47 -10.40 0.69
N GLY A 477 27.66 -9.53 0.08
CA GLY A 477 27.36 -9.59 -1.35
C GLY A 477 26.32 -10.63 -1.76
N VAL A 478 25.81 -11.46 -0.84
CA VAL A 478 24.69 -12.38 -1.12
C VAL A 478 23.37 -11.61 -1.12
N ASN A 479 22.77 -11.44 -2.30
CA ASN A 479 21.48 -10.78 -2.46
C ASN A 479 20.69 -11.38 -3.64
N PRO A 480 19.37 -11.64 -3.48
CA PRO A 480 18.60 -11.54 -2.24
C PRO A 480 18.96 -12.64 -1.23
N ILE A 481 18.70 -12.39 0.06
CA ILE A 481 18.82 -13.42 1.11
C ILE A 481 17.52 -14.21 1.32
N GLY A 482 16.41 -13.74 0.73
CA GLY A 482 15.12 -14.40 0.86
C GLY A 482 14.08 -13.87 -0.11
N THR A 483 13.04 -14.66 -0.35
CA THR A 483 11.87 -14.25 -1.11
C THR A 483 10.58 -14.66 -0.42
N ALA A 484 9.50 -13.90 -0.61
CA ALA A 484 8.18 -14.24 -0.10
C ALA A 484 7.17 -14.15 -1.24
N ALA A 485 6.60 -15.29 -1.61
CA ALA A 485 5.49 -15.34 -2.56
C ALA A 485 4.17 -15.16 -1.80
N VAL A 486 3.57 -13.98 -1.92
CA VAL A 486 2.36 -13.59 -1.20
C VAL A 486 1.13 -13.70 -2.09
N THR A 487 0.04 -14.23 -1.54
CA THR A 487 -1.28 -14.25 -2.16
C THR A 487 -2.33 -13.76 -1.18
N ALA A 488 -3.40 -13.16 -1.70
CA ALA A 488 -4.63 -12.88 -0.95
C ALA A 488 -5.75 -13.76 -1.48
N THR A 489 -6.46 -14.46 -0.59
CA THR A 489 -7.61 -15.28 -0.95
C THR A 489 -8.87 -14.68 -0.37
N ALA A 490 -9.81 -14.26 -1.22
CA ALA A 490 -11.12 -13.80 -0.81
C ALA A 490 -12.08 -14.98 -0.62
N ARG A 491 -12.73 -15.01 0.55
CA ARG A 491 -13.64 -16.06 0.98
C ARG A 491 -14.96 -15.47 1.45
N TYR A 492 -16.03 -16.24 1.27
CA TYR A 492 -17.33 -15.89 1.85
C TYR A 492 -17.23 -15.96 3.38
N PRO A 493 -17.64 -14.91 4.10
CA PRO A 493 -17.26 -14.71 5.51
C PRO A 493 -18.20 -15.38 6.52
N TYR A 494 -19.35 -15.87 6.08
CA TYR A 494 -20.44 -16.38 6.92
C TYR A 494 -20.69 -17.87 6.65
N GLN A 495 -21.77 -18.22 5.93
CA GLN A 495 -22.08 -19.61 5.62
C GLN A 495 -21.41 -20.08 4.32
N PRO A 496 -21.04 -21.37 4.23
CA PRO A 496 -20.49 -21.92 3.00
C PRO A 496 -21.44 -21.77 1.82
N VAL A 497 -20.88 -21.44 0.66
CA VAL A 497 -21.57 -21.46 -0.63
C VAL A 497 -20.84 -22.40 -1.57
N THR A 498 -21.50 -22.79 -2.66
CA THR A 498 -20.90 -23.66 -3.68
C THR A 498 -19.84 -22.96 -4.56
N ALA A 499 -19.71 -21.63 -4.43
CA ALA A 499 -18.71 -20.87 -5.17
C ALA A 499 -17.33 -21.09 -4.57
N ALA A 500 -16.31 -21.19 -5.42
CA ALA A 500 -14.93 -21.31 -4.99
C ALA A 500 -14.42 -20.01 -4.37
N ASP A 501 -13.39 -20.12 -3.54
CA ASP A 501 -12.62 -18.96 -3.10
C ASP A 501 -11.92 -18.33 -4.30
N VAL A 502 -11.76 -17.00 -4.25
CA VAL A 502 -11.05 -16.25 -5.30
C VAL A 502 -9.65 -15.96 -4.81
N VAL A 503 -8.63 -16.37 -5.56
CA VAL A 503 -7.22 -16.17 -5.19
C VAL A 503 -6.60 -15.12 -6.10
N SER A 504 -5.86 -14.18 -5.51
CA SER A 504 -5.15 -13.15 -6.25
C SER A 504 -3.99 -13.74 -7.06
N GLY A 505 -3.45 -12.95 -7.99
CA GLY A 505 -2.10 -13.19 -8.48
C GLY A 505 -1.07 -13.18 -7.33
N THR A 506 0.06 -13.86 -7.53
CA THR A 506 1.16 -13.88 -6.56
C THR A 506 1.99 -12.61 -6.65
N LEU A 507 2.21 -11.95 -5.50
CA LEU A 507 3.13 -10.84 -5.33
C LEU A 507 4.41 -11.36 -4.68
N THR A 508 5.55 -11.22 -5.35
CA THR A 508 6.85 -11.64 -4.80
C THR A 508 7.57 -10.47 -4.14
N LYS A 509 7.81 -10.56 -2.82
CA LYS A 509 8.72 -9.69 -2.09
C LYS A 509 10.13 -10.31 -2.07
N THR A 510 11.16 -9.48 -2.15
CA THR A 510 12.56 -9.90 -2.03
C THR A 510 13.19 -9.25 -0.81
N VAL A 511 13.88 -10.01 0.02
CA VAL A 511 14.60 -9.49 1.20
C VAL A 511 16.09 -9.45 0.90
N THR A 512 16.72 -8.33 1.21
CA THR A 512 18.14 -8.05 0.99
C THR A 512 18.87 -7.90 2.30
N SER A 513 20.19 -8.14 2.27
CA SER A 513 21.10 -8.00 3.39
C SER A 513 21.98 -6.77 3.21
N LEU A 514 22.14 -6.00 4.29
CA LEU A 514 23.16 -4.97 4.43
C LEU A 514 24.41 -5.47 5.17
N PHE A 515 24.55 -6.79 5.37
CA PHE A 515 25.69 -7.36 6.06
C PHE A 515 27.00 -6.95 5.39
N ARG A 516 27.94 -6.50 6.21
CA ARG A 516 29.26 -6.07 5.76
C ARG A 516 30.27 -6.28 6.88
N LYS A 517 31.42 -6.86 6.55
CA LYS A 517 32.60 -6.82 7.41
C LYS A 517 33.80 -6.43 6.57
N GLN A 518 34.50 -5.37 6.94
CA GLN A 518 35.59 -4.86 6.12
C GLN A 518 36.70 -4.19 6.94
N ILE A 519 37.82 -3.92 6.27
CA ILE A 519 38.90 -3.08 6.77
C ILE A 519 39.23 -1.98 5.77
N THR A 520 39.31 -0.74 6.24
CA THR A 520 39.66 0.43 5.43
C THR A 520 40.83 1.16 6.07
N CYS A 521 41.87 1.50 5.29
CA CYS A 521 43.02 2.25 5.76
C CYS A 521 43.06 3.65 5.13
N VAL A 522 43.26 4.67 5.96
CA VAL A 522 43.39 6.08 5.53
C VAL A 522 44.60 6.75 6.18
N PRO A 523 45.27 7.71 5.53
CA PRO A 523 46.37 8.45 6.16
C PRO A 523 45.91 9.14 7.44
N LYS A 524 46.71 9.09 8.50
CA LYS A 524 46.39 9.71 9.80
C LYS A 524 46.28 11.24 9.71
N GLY A 525 47.00 11.85 8.77
CA GLY A 525 47.05 13.29 8.58
C GLY A 525 47.89 13.70 7.37
N THR A 526 48.07 15.01 7.18
CA THR A 526 48.78 15.56 6.01
C THR A 526 50.25 15.87 6.28
N SER A 527 50.70 15.86 7.54
CA SER A 527 52.11 16.12 7.86
C SER A 527 53.01 14.99 7.35
N ALA A 528 54.31 15.27 7.18
CA ALA A 528 55.27 14.25 6.75
C ALA A 528 55.36 13.08 7.74
N PHE A 529 55.15 13.35 9.04
CA PHE A 529 55.09 12.32 10.08
C PHE A 529 53.78 11.53 10.00
N ASP A 530 52.65 12.22 9.89
CA ASP A 530 51.34 11.55 9.84
C ASP A 530 51.14 10.72 8.57
N ARG A 531 51.85 11.04 7.48
CA ARG A 531 51.85 10.23 6.25
C ARG A 531 52.58 8.89 6.39
N ASN A 532 53.40 8.72 7.44
CA ASN A 532 54.01 7.44 7.78
C ASN A 532 53.09 6.55 8.63
N ILE A 533 51.86 7.01 8.90
CA ILE A 533 50.88 6.31 9.72
C ILE A 533 49.55 6.22 8.97
N GLN A 534 49.02 5.01 8.88
CA GLN A 534 47.69 4.74 8.34
C GLN A 534 46.75 4.31 9.48
N LEU A 535 45.57 4.92 9.55
CA LEU A 535 44.48 4.48 10.42
C LEU A 535 43.68 3.42 9.68
N CYS A 536 43.82 2.17 10.11
CA CYS A 536 43.09 1.05 9.57
C CYS A 536 41.92 0.71 10.50
N THR A 537 40.71 0.91 9.99
CA THR A 537 39.46 0.69 10.72
C THR A 537 38.83 -0.61 10.26
N ALA A 538 38.62 -1.54 11.18
CA ALA A 538 37.72 -2.67 10.99
C ALA A 538 36.29 -2.23 11.27
N GLU A 539 35.36 -2.58 10.41
CA GLU A 539 33.93 -2.22 10.50
C GLU A 539 33.07 -3.46 10.32
N ALA A 540 32.02 -3.60 11.13
CA ALA A 540 31.05 -4.68 11.07
C ALA A 540 29.61 -4.15 11.13
N ARG A 541 28.79 -4.64 10.20
CA ARG A 541 27.38 -4.27 9.98
C ARG A 541 26.53 -5.52 9.81
N GLY A 542 25.44 -5.61 10.55
CA GLY A 542 24.49 -6.72 10.47
C GLY A 542 23.62 -6.67 9.21
N ILE A 543 22.83 -7.73 9.00
CA ILE A 543 21.91 -7.86 7.85
C ILE A 543 20.89 -6.71 7.76
N ASN A 544 20.57 -6.09 8.90
CA ASN A 544 19.62 -4.98 9.02
C ASN A 544 20.27 -3.60 8.94
N GLY A 545 21.57 -3.54 8.71
CA GLY A 545 22.32 -2.30 8.64
C GLY A 545 22.84 -1.77 9.97
N SER A 546 22.56 -2.44 11.09
CA SER A 546 23.07 -2.04 12.41
C SER A 546 24.29 -2.86 12.80
N GLY A 547 25.33 -2.21 13.31
CA GLY A 547 26.50 -2.87 13.91
C GLY A 547 26.27 -3.39 15.33
N LEU A 548 25.11 -3.14 15.94
CA LEU A 548 24.86 -3.45 17.35
C LEU A 548 25.07 -4.94 17.70
N VAL A 549 24.73 -5.85 16.78
CA VAL A 549 24.92 -7.30 16.97
C VAL A 549 26.40 -7.68 17.15
N PHE A 550 27.31 -6.87 16.58
CA PHE A 550 28.77 -7.04 16.63
C PHE A 550 29.43 -6.15 17.68
N ALA A 551 28.66 -5.48 18.54
CA ALA A 551 29.22 -4.74 19.66
C ALA A 551 29.99 -5.69 20.60
N ASP A 552 31.19 -5.29 21.01
CA ASP A 552 32.12 -6.09 21.84
C ASP A 552 32.68 -7.35 21.18
N GLU A 553 32.50 -7.53 19.88
CA GLU A 553 33.09 -8.64 19.14
C GLU A 553 34.62 -8.56 19.13
N LEU A 554 35.32 -9.68 19.36
CA LEU A 554 36.78 -9.72 19.32
C LEU A 554 37.29 -9.68 17.86
N VAL A 555 38.13 -8.68 17.56
CA VAL A 555 38.83 -8.56 16.28
C VAL A 555 40.33 -8.50 16.47
N CYS A 556 41.06 -9.13 15.56
CA CYS A 556 42.51 -9.23 15.63
C CYS A 556 43.15 -8.73 14.33
N PHE A 557 43.95 -7.67 14.44
CA PHE A 557 44.68 -7.08 13.33
C PHE A 557 46.02 -7.76 13.14
N THR A 558 46.41 -7.93 11.89
CA THR A 558 47.72 -8.41 11.45
C THR A 558 48.24 -7.51 10.35
N ALA A 559 49.55 -7.36 10.25
CA ALA A 559 50.19 -6.72 9.11
C ALA A 559 51.35 -7.58 8.62
N ASP A 560 51.66 -7.46 7.34
CA ASP A 560 52.84 -8.11 6.77
C ASP A 560 54.14 -7.50 7.34
N ARG A 561 55.28 -8.10 6.96
CA ARG A 561 56.61 -7.70 7.40
C ARG A 561 57.05 -6.29 6.97
N ASN A 562 56.30 -5.62 6.09
CA ASN A 562 56.61 -4.25 5.67
C ASN A 562 56.08 -3.23 6.69
N ALA A 563 55.20 -3.64 7.61
CA ALA A 563 54.84 -2.82 8.76
C ALA A 563 55.98 -2.79 9.78
N GLU A 564 56.33 -1.59 10.24
CA GLU A 564 57.29 -1.40 11.32
C GLU A 564 56.63 -1.57 12.69
N ALA A 565 55.35 -1.18 12.81
CA ALA A 565 54.58 -1.31 14.04
C ALA A 565 53.06 -1.29 13.81
N LEU A 566 52.34 -1.85 14.79
CA LEU A 566 50.88 -1.76 14.96
C LEU A 566 50.56 -1.21 16.35
N PHE A 567 49.72 -0.18 16.43
CA PHE A 567 49.27 0.41 17.70
C PHE A 567 47.74 0.49 17.74
N LEU A 568 47.10 0.13 18.86
CA LEU A 568 45.67 0.42 19.02
C LEU A 568 45.50 1.93 19.22
N GLN A 569 44.47 2.49 18.59
CA GLN A 569 44.11 3.88 18.83
C GLN A 569 43.60 4.05 20.28
N ASP A 570 43.82 5.23 20.85
CA ASP A 570 43.26 5.61 22.14
C ASP A 570 41.76 5.29 22.22
N GLY A 571 41.39 4.68 23.33
CA GLY A 571 40.05 4.16 23.54
C GLY A 571 39.91 2.67 23.23
N PHE A 572 40.77 2.01 22.46
CA PHE A 572 40.66 0.57 22.22
C PHE A 572 41.60 -0.24 23.13
N PRO A 573 41.10 -0.91 24.20
CA PRO A 573 41.97 -1.69 25.07
C PRO A 573 42.48 -2.92 24.33
N ARG A 574 43.77 -3.24 24.55
CA ARG A 574 44.35 -4.47 24.06
C ARG A 574 43.76 -5.66 24.81
N VAL A 575 43.36 -6.68 24.06
CA VAL A 575 43.03 -8.00 24.60
C VAL A 575 44.27 -8.88 24.46
N THR A 576 44.70 -9.49 25.57
CA THR A 576 45.86 -10.40 25.57
C THR A 576 45.54 -11.62 24.73
N ASP A 577 46.23 -11.79 23.61
CA ASP A 577 46.21 -13.02 22.83
C ASP A 577 47.41 -13.88 23.27
N PRO A 578 47.18 -15.08 23.83
CA PRO A 578 48.26 -15.98 24.22
C PRO A 578 49.05 -16.59 23.05
N ASN A 579 48.61 -16.44 21.79
CA ASN A 579 49.09 -17.27 20.67
C ASN A 579 49.79 -16.52 19.49
N GLY A 580 50.00 -15.20 19.53
CA GLY A 580 50.46 -14.45 18.34
C GLY A 580 51.61 -13.45 18.54
N ILE A 581 52.76 -13.68 17.91
CA ILE A 581 53.75 -12.64 17.58
C ILE A 581 53.23 -11.94 16.30
N ASN A 582 53.11 -10.61 16.30
CA ASN A 582 52.55 -9.76 15.20
C ASN A 582 51.01 -9.75 15.02
N ARG A 583 50.26 -10.05 16.09
CA ARG A 583 48.79 -9.95 16.13
C ARG A 583 48.35 -8.99 17.23
N LEU A 584 47.43 -8.08 16.93
CA LEU A 584 46.92 -7.10 17.88
C LEU A 584 45.40 -7.17 17.96
N CYS A 585 44.89 -7.64 19.09
CA CYS A 585 43.46 -7.87 19.30
C CYS A 585 42.82 -6.79 20.16
N THR A 586 41.59 -6.42 19.80
CA THR A 586 40.71 -5.53 20.57
C THR A 586 39.25 -5.90 20.33
N ARG A 587 38.33 -5.19 20.97
CA ARG A 587 36.89 -5.39 20.75
C ARG A 587 36.30 -4.28 19.90
N LEU A 588 35.40 -4.65 18.99
CA LEU A 588 34.58 -3.69 18.26
C LEU A 588 33.75 -2.87 19.23
N ARG A 589 33.66 -1.57 18.97
CA ARG A 589 32.81 -0.66 19.70
C ARG A 589 31.65 -0.23 18.83
N PHE A 590 30.47 -0.23 19.41
CA PHE A 590 29.33 0.42 18.80
C PHE A 590 29.30 1.88 19.26
N PRO A 591 29.38 2.86 18.35
CA PRO A 591 29.36 4.26 18.74
C PRO A 591 28.01 4.60 19.40
N GLN A 592 28.03 5.46 20.41
CA GLN A 592 26.81 6.15 20.85
C GLN A 592 26.39 7.12 19.74
N GLY A 593 25.67 6.61 18.75
CA GLY A 593 25.32 7.29 17.52
C GLY A 593 24.00 6.77 16.94
N PRO A 594 23.70 7.01 15.65
CA PRO A 594 22.47 6.53 15.04
C PRO A 594 22.43 4.99 15.02
N ALA A 595 21.23 4.41 15.11
CA ALA A 595 21.04 2.97 15.31
C ALA A 595 21.58 2.08 14.16
N ASP A 596 21.88 2.69 13.02
CA ASP A 596 22.44 2.11 11.79
C ASP A 596 23.96 2.30 11.65
N ALA A 597 24.64 2.73 12.72
CA ALA A 597 26.09 2.82 12.71
C ALA A 597 26.77 1.44 12.68
N ASP A 598 27.97 1.39 12.10
CA ASP A 598 28.81 0.20 12.13
C ASP A 598 29.48 0.06 13.50
N ALA A 599 29.68 -1.19 13.95
CA ALA A 599 30.60 -1.45 15.04
C ALA A 599 32.01 -1.41 14.48
N PHE A 600 32.95 -0.79 15.19
CA PHE A 600 34.28 -0.54 14.64
C PHE A 600 35.42 -0.69 15.65
N ALA A 601 36.62 -0.96 15.14
CA ALA A 601 37.88 -0.88 15.88
C ALA A 601 38.97 -0.29 14.99
N VAL A 602 39.91 0.44 15.58
CA VAL A 602 40.95 1.16 14.83
C VAL A 602 42.34 0.75 15.30
N VAL A 603 43.21 0.48 14.33
CA VAL A 603 44.65 0.28 14.53
C VAL A 603 45.43 1.30 13.70
N GLU A 604 46.52 1.80 14.26
CA GLU A 604 47.52 2.58 13.55
C GLU A 604 48.59 1.64 13.00
N VAL A 605 48.87 1.76 11.70
CA VAL A 605 49.90 0.99 10.99
C VAL A 605 51.01 1.94 10.59
N VAL A 606 52.25 1.62 10.97
CA VAL A 606 53.42 2.48 10.73
C VAL A 606 54.34 1.87 9.68
N ASN A 607 54.75 2.69 8.72
CA ASN A 607 55.82 2.36 7.77
C ASN A 607 56.50 3.66 7.30
N THR A 608 57.79 3.80 7.59
CA THR A 608 58.61 4.97 7.22
C THR A 608 59.42 4.74 5.92
N ASN A 609 59.52 3.51 5.44
CA ASN A 609 60.20 3.17 4.19
C ASN A 609 59.34 3.46 2.95
N GLY A 610 58.06 3.80 3.13
CA GLY A 610 57.08 3.97 2.06
C GLY A 610 56.60 2.62 1.48
N GLY A 611 55.80 2.69 0.41
CA GLY A 611 55.33 1.50 -0.30
C GLY A 611 53.97 1.00 0.18
N THR A 612 53.77 -0.32 0.18
CA THR A 612 52.48 -0.95 0.54
C THR A 612 52.66 -1.96 1.67
N VAL A 613 51.74 -1.90 2.64
CA VAL A 613 51.60 -2.88 3.72
C VAL A 613 50.28 -3.60 3.53
N ASP A 614 50.29 -4.93 3.49
CA ASP A 614 49.06 -5.73 3.57
C ASP A 614 48.59 -5.79 5.04
N VAL A 615 47.37 -5.31 5.28
CA VAL A 615 46.77 -5.24 6.61
C VAL A 615 45.53 -6.12 6.62
N GLY A 616 45.55 -7.12 7.50
CA GLY A 616 44.45 -8.04 7.73
C GLY A 616 43.72 -7.74 9.03
N VAL A 617 42.43 -8.04 9.06
CA VAL A 617 41.64 -8.18 10.28
C VAL A 617 40.94 -9.54 10.26
N TYR A 618 40.99 -10.20 11.40
CA TYR A 618 40.24 -11.41 11.67
C TYR A 618 39.11 -11.08 12.65
N PHE A 619 37.88 -11.37 12.24
CA PHE A 619 36.67 -11.33 13.05
C PHE A 619 36.54 -12.68 13.73
N GLU A 620 36.95 -12.77 14.99
CA GLU A 620 37.23 -14.06 15.66
C GLU A 620 35.97 -14.91 15.86
N GLU A 621 34.83 -14.26 16.01
CA GLU A 621 33.59 -14.92 16.43
C GLU A 621 32.89 -15.65 15.28
N GLU A 622 33.01 -15.16 14.05
CA GLU A 622 32.54 -15.83 12.82
C GLU A 622 33.71 -16.37 11.97
N GLU A 623 34.94 -16.15 12.42
CA GLU A 623 36.15 -16.59 11.74
C GLU A 623 36.27 -16.08 10.30
N LEU A 624 35.97 -14.78 10.14
CA LEU A 624 36.05 -14.10 8.85
C LEU A 624 37.33 -13.29 8.78
N PHE A 625 38.09 -13.47 7.70
CA PHE A 625 39.27 -12.69 7.42
C PHE A 625 38.98 -11.65 6.32
N ARG A 626 39.44 -10.42 6.54
CA ARG A 626 39.42 -9.34 5.56
C ARG A 626 40.80 -8.72 5.49
N ASN A 627 41.23 -8.33 4.30
CA ASN A 627 42.47 -7.59 4.14
C ASN A 627 42.33 -6.41 3.20
N THR A 628 43.28 -5.48 3.31
CA THR A 628 43.40 -4.31 2.46
C THR A 628 44.87 -3.90 2.36
N ARG A 629 45.17 -3.00 1.42
CA ARG A 629 46.52 -2.46 1.26
C ARG A 629 46.58 -1.03 1.77
N ALA A 630 47.41 -0.80 2.79
CA ALA A 630 47.77 0.52 3.27
C ALA A 630 48.93 1.06 2.42
N ASN A 631 48.72 2.21 1.77
CA ASN A 631 49.74 2.85 0.92
C ASN A 631 50.46 3.95 1.70
N PHE A 632 51.78 3.95 1.66
CA PHE A 632 52.64 4.94 2.29
C PHE A 632 53.48 5.63 1.23
N ASP A 633 53.52 6.96 1.27
CA ASP A 633 54.37 7.72 0.36
C ASP A 633 55.84 7.49 0.72
N PRO A 634 56.75 7.29 -0.25
CA PRO A 634 58.17 7.25 0.02
C PRO A 634 58.62 8.61 0.57
N ILE A 635 59.25 8.59 1.74
CA ILE A 635 59.79 9.79 2.37
C ILE A 635 60.93 10.32 1.49
N ALA A 636 60.82 11.55 1.01
CA ALA A 636 61.99 12.29 0.52
C ALA A 636 62.91 12.51 1.73
N PRO A 637 64.20 12.11 1.69
CA PRO A 637 65.09 12.21 2.85
C PRO A 637 65.08 13.65 3.38
N GLY A 638 64.58 13.82 4.59
CA GLY A 638 64.58 15.11 5.27
C GLY A 638 66.03 15.58 5.47
N PRO A 639 66.30 16.89 5.44
CA PRO A 639 67.65 17.40 5.60
C PRO A 639 68.18 16.99 6.97
N VAL A 640 69.29 16.24 6.98
CA VAL A 640 70.04 15.94 8.19
C VAL A 640 70.63 17.26 8.68
N ASN A 641 70.18 17.74 9.84
CA ASN A 641 70.69 18.94 10.48
C ASN A 641 72.11 18.68 11.05
N THR A 642 73.14 18.81 10.21
CA THR A 642 74.50 19.08 10.67
C THR A 642 74.71 20.60 10.69
N ALA A 643 74.68 21.18 11.89
CA ALA A 643 74.99 22.58 12.12
C ALA A 643 76.50 22.83 12.12
N THR A 644 77.01 23.72 11.27
CA THR A 644 78.27 24.49 11.44
C THR A 644 78.22 25.72 10.49
N PRO A 645 78.84 26.87 10.82
CA PRO A 645 78.25 28.19 10.59
C PRO A 645 78.66 28.92 9.30
N ALA A 646 77.73 29.78 8.88
CA ALA A 646 77.81 31.00 8.07
C ALA A 646 79.01 31.24 7.12
N ALA A 647 78.68 31.39 5.83
CA ALA A 647 79.34 32.35 4.96
C ALA A 647 78.30 33.07 4.09
N SER A 648 78.28 34.39 4.20
CA SER A 648 77.45 35.36 3.52
C SER A 648 77.94 35.67 2.11
N SER A 649 77.04 35.74 1.12
CA SER A 649 77.22 36.58 -0.09
C SER A 649 75.90 36.92 -0.80
N SER A 650 75.38 38.11 -0.50
CA SER A 650 75.09 39.22 -1.43
C SER A 650 74.55 38.96 -2.86
N ALA A 651 73.32 39.48 -3.08
CA ALA A 651 72.76 40.15 -4.27
C ALA A 651 72.50 39.31 -5.56
N ALA A 652 71.46 39.53 -6.38
CA ALA A 652 70.72 40.76 -6.73
C ALA A 652 69.31 40.43 -7.32
N PRO A 653 68.44 41.42 -7.57
CA PRO A 653 66.98 41.27 -7.73
C PRO A 653 66.49 41.22 -9.19
N THR A 654 65.28 40.70 -9.43
CA THR A 654 64.53 40.98 -10.68
C THR A 654 63.00 41.01 -10.41
N ALA A 655 62.34 41.92 -11.13
CA ALA A 655 61.07 42.59 -10.85
C ALA A 655 59.75 41.76 -11.05
N PRO A 656 58.59 42.26 -10.54
CA PRO A 656 57.24 41.68 -10.68
C PRO A 656 56.46 42.35 -11.86
N PRO A 657 55.11 42.23 -12.04
CA PRO A 657 54.10 41.22 -11.67
C PRO A 657 53.23 40.78 -12.89
N ALA A 658 52.30 39.83 -12.71
CA ALA A 658 51.02 39.85 -13.44
C ALA A 658 49.88 39.19 -12.65
N THR A 659 48.92 40.03 -12.30
CA THR A 659 47.66 39.78 -11.60
C THR A 659 46.65 39.08 -12.52
N ALA A 660 45.90 38.10 -12.00
CA ALA A 660 44.56 37.79 -12.48
C ALA A 660 43.68 37.35 -11.31
N ALA A 661 42.87 38.29 -10.83
CA ALA A 661 41.75 38.02 -9.93
C ALA A 661 40.58 37.47 -10.74
N THR A 662 39.90 36.43 -10.26
CA THR A 662 38.48 36.21 -10.59
C THR A 662 37.77 35.43 -9.47
N THR A 663 37.09 36.21 -8.64
CA THR A 663 35.68 36.05 -8.19
C THR A 663 35.23 34.69 -7.64
N ALA A 664 35.04 34.66 -6.32
CA ALA A 664 34.19 33.71 -5.62
C ALA A 664 32.74 33.84 -6.09
N ALA A 665 32.13 32.72 -6.49
CA ALA A 665 30.70 32.60 -6.73
C ALA A 665 30.10 31.63 -5.70
N THR A 666 29.38 32.22 -4.76
CA THR A 666 28.40 31.58 -3.89
C THR A 666 27.42 30.76 -4.74
N THR A 667 27.28 29.46 -4.50
CA THR A 667 26.18 28.67 -5.06
C THR A 667 25.38 28.01 -3.96
N THR A 668 24.15 28.49 -3.85
CA THR A 668 23.03 28.03 -3.05
C THR A 668 22.68 26.58 -3.39
N SER A 669 22.54 25.75 -2.36
CA SER A 669 22.04 24.36 -2.46
C SER A 669 20.62 24.34 -3.02
N ALA A 670 20.45 23.84 -4.24
CA ALA A 670 19.16 23.55 -4.85
C ALA A 670 18.86 22.05 -4.76
N THR A 671 17.69 21.74 -4.20
CA THR A 671 17.07 20.43 -4.08
C THR A 671 16.96 19.76 -5.46
N THR A 672 17.70 18.67 -5.70
CA THR A 672 17.63 17.92 -6.97
C THR A 672 16.63 16.78 -6.85
N THR A 673 15.43 16.99 -7.37
CA THR A 673 14.47 15.92 -7.66
C THR A 673 15.11 14.91 -8.63
N ALA A 674 15.11 13.62 -8.27
CA ALA A 674 15.65 12.55 -9.12
C ALA A 674 14.93 12.54 -10.48
N ARG A 675 15.61 12.97 -11.55
CA ARG A 675 15.06 12.98 -12.92
C ARG A 675 14.83 11.55 -13.40
N ARG A 676 13.56 11.16 -13.63
CA ARG A 676 13.21 9.89 -14.29
C ARG A 676 13.61 9.90 -15.76
N ALA A 677 13.89 8.72 -16.31
CA ALA A 677 14.25 8.60 -17.72
C ALA A 677 13.04 8.91 -18.62
N ALA A 678 13.22 9.79 -19.61
CA ALA A 678 12.16 10.24 -20.51
C ALA A 678 12.60 10.17 -21.97
N VAL A 679 11.66 9.90 -22.88
CA VAL A 679 11.92 9.96 -24.33
C VAL A 679 12.07 11.42 -24.74
N ALA A 680 13.29 11.84 -25.09
CA ALA A 680 13.57 13.19 -25.56
C ALA A 680 13.26 13.35 -27.06
N SER A 681 13.45 12.30 -27.86
CA SER A 681 13.02 12.27 -29.26
C SER A 681 12.88 10.84 -29.78
N ALA A 682 11.95 10.63 -30.72
CA ALA A 682 11.79 9.39 -31.47
C ALA A 682 11.40 9.72 -32.91
N ARG A 683 12.17 9.23 -33.89
CA ARG A 683 11.88 9.45 -35.31
C ARG A 683 12.17 8.22 -36.15
N LEU A 684 11.35 8.01 -37.17
CA LEU A 684 11.62 7.04 -38.24
C LEU A 684 12.57 7.68 -39.25
N ALA A 685 13.66 7.00 -39.55
CA ALA A 685 14.62 7.38 -40.58
C ALA A 685 14.71 6.28 -41.64
N THR A 686 15.14 6.67 -42.85
CA THR A 686 15.31 5.75 -43.99
C THR A 686 16.75 5.88 -44.48
N LEU A 687 17.43 4.74 -44.62
CA LEU A 687 18.80 4.66 -45.15
C LEU A 687 18.85 3.45 -46.07
N ALA A 688 19.34 3.64 -47.30
CA ALA A 688 19.42 2.60 -48.32
C ALA A 688 18.10 1.80 -48.51
N GLY A 689 16.96 2.50 -48.52
CA GLY A 689 15.64 1.90 -48.68
C GLY A 689 15.08 1.14 -47.46
N GLN A 690 15.84 1.03 -46.37
CA GLN A 690 15.43 0.37 -45.13
C GLN A 690 15.02 1.40 -44.07
N ARG A 691 13.90 1.15 -43.38
CA ARG A 691 13.38 2.02 -42.32
C ARG A 691 13.88 1.56 -40.96
N TYR A 692 14.35 2.49 -40.14
CA TYR A 692 14.80 2.24 -38.78
C TYR A 692 14.33 3.36 -37.85
N LEU A 693 14.19 3.02 -36.57
CA LEU A 693 13.79 3.94 -35.52
C LEU A 693 15.04 4.47 -34.82
N VAL A 694 15.13 5.79 -34.69
CA VAL A 694 16.17 6.49 -33.93
C VAL A 694 15.51 7.15 -32.72
N VAL A 695 16.01 6.87 -31.53
CA VAL A 695 15.46 7.35 -30.26
C VAL A 695 16.56 7.98 -29.41
N ARG A 696 16.26 9.10 -28.76
CA ARG A 696 17.05 9.65 -27.65
C ARG A 696 16.22 9.56 -26.39
N VAL A 697 16.75 8.89 -25.36
CA VAL A 697 16.20 8.91 -24.00
C VAL A 697 17.16 9.68 -23.11
N THR A 698 16.65 10.62 -22.32
CA THR A 698 17.41 11.35 -21.31
C THR A 698 17.13 10.74 -19.95
N GLY A 699 18.16 10.44 -19.16
CA GLY A 699 18.01 9.84 -17.83
C GLY A 699 19.34 9.58 -17.12
N PRO A 700 19.33 9.33 -15.81
CA PRO A 700 20.54 9.18 -14.98
C PRO A 700 21.24 7.82 -15.17
N ALA A 701 20.50 6.76 -15.46
CA ALA A 701 21.07 5.42 -15.72
C ALA A 701 21.77 5.36 -17.08
N ARG A 702 22.83 4.55 -17.24
CA ARG A 702 23.60 4.39 -18.52
C ARG A 702 22.78 3.83 -19.68
N SER A 703 21.68 3.15 -19.39
CA SER A 703 20.75 2.56 -20.37
C SER A 703 19.31 2.59 -19.87
N ALA A 704 18.35 2.67 -20.78
CA ALA A 704 16.92 2.63 -20.48
C ALA A 704 16.23 1.59 -21.37
N ARG A 705 15.21 0.91 -20.84
CA ARG A 705 14.34 0.03 -21.63
C ARG A 705 13.20 0.87 -22.21
N ILE A 706 12.91 0.66 -23.49
CA ILE A 706 11.84 1.33 -24.21
C ILE A 706 10.85 0.32 -24.78
N LYS A 707 9.56 0.63 -24.70
CA LYS A 707 8.47 -0.03 -25.41
C LYS A 707 8.18 0.73 -26.69
N VAL A 708 8.34 0.07 -27.82
CA VAL A 708 8.07 0.60 -29.17
C VAL A 708 6.82 -0.08 -29.71
N THR A 709 5.76 0.70 -29.93
CA THR A 709 4.54 0.26 -30.59
C THR A 709 4.57 0.73 -32.04
N LEU A 710 4.52 -0.21 -32.99
CA LEU A 710 4.44 0.08 -34.43
C LEU A 710 2.96 0.30 -34.80
N ILE A 711 2.65 1.40 -35.49
CA ILE A 711 1.26 1.79 -35.78
C ILE A 711 1.04 1.81 -37.29
N GLY A 712 -0.03 1.14 -37.73
CA GLY A 712 -0.44 1.07 -39.13
C GLY A 712 -1.25 2.29 -39.58
N ALA A 713 -1.62 2.32 -40.87
CA ALA A 713 -2.41 3.43 -41.43
C ALA A 713 -3.80 3.59 -40.79
N SER A 714 -4.37 2.53 -40.25
CA SER A 714 -5.66 2.54 -39.55
C SER A 714 -5.57 2.98 -38.08
N GLY A 715 -4.39 3.43 -37.61
CA GLY A 715 -4.16 3.76 -36.20
C GLY A 715 -4.01 2.56 -35.26
N LYS A 716 -4.19 1.33 -35.77
CA LYS A 716 -4.03 0.08 -34.99
C LYS A 716 -2.55 -0.28 -34.81
N ALA A 717 -2.23 -0.87 -33.66
CA ALA A 717 -0.90 -1.42 -33.40
C ALA A 717 -0.65 -2.65 -34.28
N LEU A 718 0.43 -2.64 -35.06
CA LEU A 718 0.90 -3.76 -35.89
C LEU A 718 1.86 -4.68 -35.14
N GLY A 719 2.41 -4.22 -34.02
CA GLY A 719 3.33 -4.99 -33.19
C GLY A 719 3.98 -4.13 -32.10
N ILE A 720 4.46 -4.79 -31.05
CA ILE A 720 5.13 -4.16 -29.92
C ILE A 720 6.51 -4.80 -29.75
N ALA A 721 7.55 -3.98 -29.56
CA ALA A 721 8.91 -4.44 -29.29
C ALA A 721 9.47 -3.73 -28.06
N VAL A 722 10.16 -4.48 -27.20
CA VAL A 722 10.90 -3.93 -26.05
C VAL A 722 12.40 -3.99 -26.33
N ARG A 723 13.11 -2.88 -26.14
CA ARG A 723 14.56 -2.77 -26.42
C ARG A 723 15.28 -1.95 -25.36
N ALA A 724 16.50 -2.34 -25.02
CA ALA A 724 17.40 -1.51 -24.21
C ALA A 724 18.22 -0.59 -25.13
N ILE A 725 18.31 0.70 -24.78
CA ILE A 725 19.11 1.69 -25.50
C ILE A 725 19.95 2.51 -24.52
N ARG A 726 21.09 3.04 -24.97
CA ARG A 726 21.91 3.95 -24.16
C ARG A 726 21.19 5.29 -23.98
N THR A 727 21.21 5.82 -22.75
CA THR A 727 20.64 7.13 -22.44
C THR A 727 21.61 8.25 -22.84
N ASN A 728 21.09 9.48 -22.91
CA ASN A 728 21.79 10.72 -23.22
C ASN A 728 22.50 10.74 -24.59
N ARG A 729 22.23 9.74 -25.46
CA ARG A 729 22.74 9.64 -26.83
C ARG A 729 21.62 9.30 -27.80
N LEU A 730 21.74 9.80 -29.03
CA LEU A 730 20.84 9.45 -30.12
C LEU A 730 21.20 8.05 -30.63
N THR A 731 20.31 7.07 -30.44
CA THR A 731 20.61 5.64 -30.69
C THR A 731 19.66 5.06 -31.72
N ARG A 732 20.19 4.32 -32.70
CA ARG A 732 19.37 3.47 -33.58
C ARG A 732 18.90 2.25 -32.77
N VAL A 733 17.60 2.02 -32.72
CA VAL A 733 17.03 0.90 -31.96
C VAL A 733 17.49 -0.43 -32.59
N PRO A 734 18.21 -1.28 -31.84
CA PRO A 734 18.78 -2.50 -32.39
C PRO A 734 17.70 -3.55 -32.68
N ASN A 735 17.93 -4.37 -33.71
CA ASN A 735 17.09 -5.52 -34.04
C ASN A 735 15.60 -5.21 -34.16
N LEU A 736 15.24 -4.03 -34.70
CA LEU A 736 13.86 -3.63 -34.98
C LEU A 736 13.65 -3.53 -36.50
N ARG A 737 12.87 -4.46 -37.05
CA ARG A 737 12.46 -4.44 -38.46
C ARG A 737 11.18 -3.61 -38.61
N ILE A 738 11.20 -2.60 -39.49
CA ILE A 738 10.06 -1.70 -39.70
C ILE A 738 9.55 -1.87 -41.13
N GLY A 739 8.44 -2.59 -41.27
CA GLY A 739 7.81 -2.87 -42.56
C GLY A 739 7.15 -1.63 -43.19
N LYS A 740 6.87 -1.70 -44.50
CA LYS A 740 6.22 -0.62 -45.26
C LYS A 740 4.81 -0.26 -44.72
N ALA A 741 4.13 -1.22 -44.08
CA ALA A 741 2.81 -1.02 -43.47
C ALA A 741 2.80 -0.12 -42.22
N VAL A 742 3.96 0.11 -41.59
CA VAL A 742 4.07 0.97 -40.39
C VAL A 742 4.04 2.44 -40.82
N ARG A 743 3.03 3.20 -40.41
CA ARG A 743 2.94 4.64 -40.68
C ARG A 743 3.62 5.48 -39.60
N SER A 744 3.45 5.12 -38.33
CA SER A 744 4.06 5.83 -37.20
C SER A 744 4.50 4.86 -36.11
N VAL A 745 5.21 5.37 -35.11
CA VAL A 745 5.64 4.60 -33.93
C VAL A 745 5.36 5.40 -32.67
N ARG A 746 4.95 4.71 -31.59
CA ARG A 746 4.90 5.26 -30.24
C ARG A 746 6.02 4.65 -29.42
N VAL A 747 6.75 5.48 -28.68
CA VAL A 747 7.87 5.03 -27.83
C VAL A 747 7.61 5.51 -26.42
N ALA A 748 7.71 4.60 -25.44
CA ALA A 748 7.64 4.90 -24.03
C ALA A 748 8.85 4.30 -23.31
N VAL A 749 9.39 5.00 -22.32
CA VAL A 749 10.36 4.40 -21.38
C VAL A 749 9.58 3.46 -20.45
N ILE A 750 10.10 2.25 -20.24
CA ILE A 750 9.52 1.26 -19.34
C ILE A 750 10.62 0.82 -18.37
N GLY A 751 10.42 0.99 -17.07
CA GLY A 751 11.46 0.82 -16.07
C GLY A 751 11.57 2.03 -15.18
#